data_AF-A0A090Q1U9-F1
#
_entry.id   AF-A0A090Q1U9-F1
#
_cell.length_a   1.000
_cell.length_b   1.000
_cell.length_c   1.000
_cell.angle_alpha   90.00
_cell.angle_beta   90.00
_cell.angle_gamma   90.00
#
_symmetry.space_group_name_H-M   'P 1'
#
loop_
_entity.id
_entity.type
_entity.pdbx_description
1 polymer ?
#
loop_
_entity_poly.entity_id
_entity_poly.type
_entity_poly.pdbx_seq_one_letter_code
_entity_poly.pdbx_strand_id
1 'polypeptide(L)'
;MRTILFYIVIGCFAFAKAQPPANYYNSANGLTGYALKTELSNIISNGYNNQGYGALHTLYLTSDNDEYYDNGTQTGTILDMYSENPTGADPYNFNGNTNERCGNYSQEGDCYNREHLFPQGFFNQREPMRSDAHHVIPTDGFVNGGRGSLPFGEVDSSSGGVTTYRNGSRKGPSATPGFTGTVFEPIDEFKGDIARSLFYFATRYEAQFNDTSWDSPNATNDPRDGSQNQYFEQWFVDLLLDWHNADPVSQKEIDRNNDVYLHQNNRNPYIDNPSWVTDIWTSSNAPSGRLFVTLEDTYVDTNNNATIDAGDRIEYDYTYNNIGQSILYNLSSTPIVGTFENTVTPVSSLNPGQSITNPFGKLVVVLTNNLINSSPNCELENYLTTTADFNSTGTNGGLSKLSDDPDNFANIDTDGDNLPDDRNRTTVCTSTGVVFNTLFISEYIEGSGNNKAIELSNWTGAPVDLNGYTLARDANGGGNWSGTVTLSGTVADQDVWVIARGNASSTIVNAADQLVSSGSALDFNGNDPVGLFLNGNLIDIVGTFGSGSNDFAKDETLVRKSNVQAPLIPFNKNRDWDVFPTDDTNDLGMHDAVTLSLIASEIGDVILYPNPSTNGTFTIDNFKSDMNYVVFDMTGRIVLNGTENNFTIENPGLYLIQIKRNDKSSVTKKIIVR
;
A
#
# COMPACT_ATOMS: atom_id res chain seq x y z
N MET A 1 -73.52 -0.86 12.62
CA MET A 1 -72.24 -1.07 11.92
C MET A 1 -71.72 -2.44 12.34
N ARG A 2 -71.61 -3.37 11.38
CA ARG A 2 -71.07 -4.72 11.61
C ARG A 2 -69.59 -4.69 11.24
N THR A 3 -68.72 -4.95 12.19
CA THR A 3 -67.27 -5.02 11.95
C THR A 3 -66.95 -6.43 11.44
N ILE A 4 -66.53 -6.51 10.17
CA ILE A 4 -66.07 -7.74 9.52
C ILE A 4 -64.59 -7.89 9.82
N LEU A 5 -64.21 -9.01 10.44
CA LEU A 5 -62.81 -9.36 10.73
C LEU A 5 -62.23 -10.07 9.50
N PHE A 6 -61.31 -9.42 8.80
CA PHE A 6 -60.55 -10.00 7.68
C PHE A 6 -59.39 -10.83 8.25
N TYR A 7 -59.38 -12.14 7.99
CA TYR A 7 -58.21 -12.98 8.24
C TYR A 7 -57.29 -12.91 7.02
N ILE A 8 -56.13 -12.26 7.17
CA ILE A 8 -55.04 -12.35 6.19
C ILE A 8 -54.30 -13.66 6.46
N VAL A 9 -54.45 -14.62 5.55
CA VAL A 9 -53.61 -15.82 5.49
C VAL A 9 -52.30 -15.41 4.82
N ILE A 10 -51.27 -15.16 5.64
CA ILE A 10 -49.90 -15.00 5.15
C ILE A 10 -49.38 -16.41 4.88
N GLY A 11 -49.39 -16.81 3.60
CA GLY A 11 -48.68 -18.00 3.14
C GLY A 11 -47.18 -17.76 3.28
N CYS A 12 -46.57 -18.36 4.28
CA CYS A 12 -45.14 -18.39 4.47
C CYS A 12 -44.56 -19.39 3.44
N PHE A 13 -44.18 -18.92 2.25
CA PHE A 13 -43.31 -19.68 1.37
C PHE A 13 -41.91 -19.67 2.00
N ALA A 14 -41.61 -20.71 2.78
CA ALA A 14 -40.24 -21.00 3.16
C ALA A 14 -39.50 -21.42 1.88
N PHE A 15 -38.71 -20.51 1.30
CA PHE A 15 -37.63 -20.90 0.42
C PHE A 15 -36.68 -21.76 1.24
N ALA A 16 -36.74 -23.07 1.05
CA ALA A 16 -35.80 -23.99 1.65
C ALA A 16 -34.43 -23.70 1.04
N LYS A 17 -33.59 -22.93 1.75
CA LYS A 17 -32.15 -22.90 1.47
C LYS A 17 -31.65 -24.33 1.62
N ALA A 18 -31.34 -25.00 0.51
CA ALA A 18 -30.86 -26.37 0.57
C ALA A 18 -29.48 -26.34 1.24
N GLN A 19 -29.41 -26.73 2.50
CA GLN A 19 -28.16 -27.05 3.15
C GLN A 19 -27.75 -28.46 2.75
N PRO A 20 -26.45 -28.83 2.85
CA PRO A 20 -26.07 -30.23 2.69
C PRO A 20 -26.97 -31.11 3.57
N PRO A 21 -27.36 -32.32 3.12
CA PRO A 21 -28.21 -33.20 3.90
C PRO A 21 -27.70 -33.37 5.33
N ALA A 22 -28.61 -33.53 6.29
CA ALA A 22 -28.21 -33.78 7.66
C ALA A 22 -27.24 -34.97 7.71
N ASN A 23 -26.09 -34.77 8.37
CA ASN A 23 -25.01 -35.75 8.51
C ASN A 23 -24.16 -36.02 7.25
N TYR A 24 -24.33 -35.25 6.16
CA TYR A 24 -23.63 -35.49 4.89
C TYR A 24 -22.10 -35.55 5.06
N TYR A 25 -21.52 -34.74 5.94
CA TYR A 25 -20.07 -34.70 6.19
C TYR A 25 -19.61 -35.36 7.51
N ASN A 26 -20.46 -36.15 8.18
CA ASN A 26 -20.15 -36.61 9.54
C ASN A 26 -18.85 -37.43 9.65
N SER A 27 -18.47 -38.17 8.61
CA SER A 27 -17.25 -38.98 8.62
C SER A 27 -15.97 -38.14 8.44
N ALA A 28 -16.09 -36.90 7.96
CA ALA A 28 -14.97 -35.96 7.84
C ALA A 28 -14.60 -35.27 9.17
N ASN A 29 -15.46 -35.38 10.19
CA ASN A 29 -15.29 -34.68 11.47
C ASN A 29 -13.95 -35.05 12.15
N GLY A 30 -13.13 -34.03 12.41
CA GLY A 30 -11.85 -34.17 13.11
C GLY A 30 -10.68 -34.64 12.25
N LEU A 31 -10.88 -34.84 10.94
CA LEU A 31 -9.80 -35.07 9.99
C LEU A 31 -9.20 -33.74 9.51
N THR A 32 -7.93 -33.76 9.13
CA THR A 32 -7.21 -32.62 8.52
C THR A 32 -6.28 -33.10 7.40
N GLY A 33 -5.72 -32.17 6.62
CA GLY A 33 -4.77 -32.47 5.55
C GLY A 33 -5.33 -33.45 4.51
N TYR A 34 -4.46 -34.28 3.94
CA TYR A 34 -4.88 -35.26 2.92
C TYR A 34 -5.80 -36.37 3.45
N ALA A 35 -5.82 -36.63 4.76
CA ALA A 35 -6.79 -37.56 5.34
C ALA A 35 -8.22 -36.99 5.22
N LEU A 36 -8.39 -35.69 5.45
CA LEU A 36 -9.65 -34.99 5.19
C LEU A 36 -9.98 -35.00 3.69
N LYS A 37 -9.01 -34.71 2.81
CA LYS A 37 -9.20 -34.77 1.34
C LYS A 37 -9.75 -36.11 0.88
N THR A 38 -9.11 -37.20 1.28
CA THR A 38 -9.53 -38.56 0.89
C THR A 38 -10.92 -38.89 1.42
N GLU A 39 -11.25 -38.48 2.66
CA GLU A 39 -12.59 -38.72 3.19
C GLU A 39 -13.66 -37.89 2.46
N LEU A 40 -13.36 -36.63 2.12
CA LEU A 40 -14.24 -35.84 1.27
C LEU A 40 -14.42 -36.47 -0.10
N SER A 41 -13.35 -37.02 -0.70
CA SER A 41 -13.41 -37.77 -1.96
C SER A 41 -14.39 -38.94 -1.87
N ASN A 42 -14.34 -39.73 -0.78
CA ASN A 42 -15.28 -40.82 -0.53
C ASN A 42 -16.72 -40.31 -0.42
N ILE A 43 -16.96 -39.24 0.35
CA ILE A 43 -18.29 -38.64 0.56
C ILE A 43 -18.90 -38.17 -0.77
N ILE A 44 -18.16 -37.38 -1.54
CA ILE A 44 -18.67 -36.76 -2.78
C ILE A 44 -18.66 -37.70 -3.98
N SER A 45 -17.97 -38.84 -3.88
CA SER A 45 -18.09 -39.95 -4.82
C SER A 45 -19.31 -40.83 -4.53
N ASN A 46 -19.66 -40.98 -3.26
CA ASN A 46 -20.74 -41.84 -2.84
C ASN A 46 -22.10 -41.24 -3.22
N GLY A 47 -22.88 -41.97 -4.00
CA GLY A 47 -24.20 -41.53 -4.43
C GLY A 47 -24.20 -40.54 -5.60
N TYR A 48 -23.04 -40.20 -6.19
CA TYR A 48 -22.98 -39.42 -7.43
C TYR A 48 -23.84 -40.07 -8.53
N ASN A 49 -24.64 -39.24 -9.21
CA ASN A 49 -25.61 -39.68 -10.21
C ASN A 49 -25.35 -38.98 -11.55
N ASN A 50 -24.67 -39.66 -12.47
CA ASN A 50 -24.37 -39.12 -13.80
C ASN A 50 -25.66 -38.87 -14.61
N GLN A 51 -25.95 -37.60 -14.90
CA GLN A 51 -27.08 -37.20 -15.77
C GLN A 51 -26.70 -37.12 -17.26
N GLY A 52 -25.41 -37.22 -17.57
CA GLY A 52 -24.84 -37.16 -18.91
C GLY A 52 -24.62 -35.73 -19.43
N TYR A 53 -23.69 -35.61 -20.36
CA TYR A 53 -23.14 -34.33 -20.83
C TYR A 53 -24.18 -33.36 -21.42
N GLY A 54 -25.26 -33.90 -22.00
CA GLY A 54 -26.36 -33.10 -22.55
C GLY A 54 -27.27 -32.48 -21.50
N ALA A 55 -27.38 -33.10 -20.32
CA ALA A 55 -28.28 -32.66 -19.25
C ALA A 55 -27.80 -31.37 -18.57
N LEU A 56 -26.50 -31.06 -18.64
CA LEU A 56 -25.90 -29.81 -18.17
C LEU A 56 -26.62 -28.58 -18.72
N HIS A 57 -27.01 -28.61 -19.98
CA HIS A 57 -27.71 -27.48 -20.59
C HIS A 57 -29.11 -27.20 -20.01
N THR A 58 -29.74 -28.20 -19.38
CA THR A 58 -30.99 -27.98 -18.64
C THR A 58 -30.70 -27.48 -17.24
N LEU A 59 -29.62 -27.96 -16.62
CA LEU A 59 -29.17 -27.52 -15.30
C LEU A 59 -28.81 -26.03 -15.28
N TYR A 60 -28.07 -25.54 -16.28
CA TYR A 60 -27.63 -24.14 -16.34
C TYR A 60 -28.75 -23.10 -16.30
N LEU A 61 -29.97 -23.49 -16.68
CA LEU A 61 -31.14 -22.61 -16.59
C LEU A 61 -31.54 -22.30 -15.15
N THR A 62 -31.03 -23.06 -14.18
CA THR A 62 -31.24 -22.80 -12.75
C THR A 62 -29.91 -22.54 -12.04
N SER A 63 -28.89 -23.37 -12.28
CA SER A 63 -27.63 -23.31 -11.54
C SER A 63 -26.73 -22.14 -11.90
N ASP A 64 -26.88 -21.59 -13.10
CA ASP A 64 -26.05 -20.52 -13.65
C ASP A 64 -26.97 -19.42 -14.24
N ASN A 65 -28.07 -19.11 -13.55
CA ASN A 65 -28.97 -18.00 -13.90
C ASN A 65 -28.37 -16.67 -13.42
N ASP A 66 -28.41 -15.65 -14.28
CA ASP A 66 -27.81 -14.35 -14.04
C ASP A 66 -28.73 -13.41 -13.22
N GLU A 67 -28.74 -13.60 -11.90
CA GLU A 67 -29.56 -12.77 -11.00
C GLU A 67 -28.74 -11.91 -10.03
N TYR A 68 -27.40 -11.96 -10.10
CA TYR A 68 -26.53 -11.54 -8.99
C TYR A 68 -25.89 -10.14 -9.15
N TYR A 69 -25.42 -9.75 -10.33
CA TYR A 69 -24.59 -8.55 -10.50
C TYR A 69 -25.37 -7.32 -10.99
N ASP A 70 -26.55 -7.51 -11.61
CA ASP A 70 -27.35 -6.45 -12.22
C ASP A 70 -28.65 -6.10 -11.47
N ASN A 71 -28.62 -6.15 -10.13
CA ASN A 71 -29.80 -5.95 -9.26
C ASN A 71 -31.00 -6.85 -9.66
N GLY A 72 -30.73 -8.04 -10.21
CA GLY A 72 -31.75 -8.97 -10.68
C GLY A 72 -32.55 -8.45 -11.89
N THR A 73 -32.00 -7.53 -12.69
CA THR A 73 -32.68 -7.05 -13.91
C THR A 73 -32.47 -7.97 -15.12
N GLN A 74 -31.45 -8.84 -15.07
CA GLN A 74 -31.11 -9.84 -16.09
C GLN A 74 -31.72 -11.24 -15.81
N THR A 75 -32.97 -11.32 -15.36
CA THR A 75 -33.58 -12.64 -15.12
C THR A 75 -33.79 -13.42 -16.42
N GLY A 76 -33.33 -14.68 -16.48
CA GLY A 76 -33.55 -15.58 -17.62
C GLY A 76 -32.41 -15.61 -18.64
N THR A 77 -31.29 -14.98 -18.34
CA THR A 77 -30.00 -15.17 -19.02
C THR A 77 -29.10 -16.12 -18.23
N ILE A 78 -28.05 -16.60 -18.89
CA ILE A 78 -26.99 -17.41 -18.29
C ILE A 78 -25.93 -16.47 -17.75
N LEU A 79 -25.54 -16.70 -16.51
CA LEU A 79 -24.37 -16.10 -15.90
C LEU A 79 -23.12 -16.73 -16.51
N ASP A 80 -22.45 -15.97 -17.35
CA ASP A 80 -21.23 -16.37 -18.03
C ASP A 80 -20.03 -15.60 -17.47
N MET A 81 -19.16 -16.27 -16.72
CA MET A 81 -17.99 -15.65 -16.12
C MET A 81 -16.98 -15.04 -17.12
N TYR A 82 -17.13 -15.31 -18.43
CA TYR A 82 -16.32 -14.72 -19.50
C TYR A 82 -17.00 -13.54 -20.21
N SER A 83 -18.26 -13.24 -19.91
CA SER A 83 -18.94 -12.00 -20.33
C SER A 83 -19.24 -11.07 -19.16
N GLU A 84 -19.46 -11.63 -17.98
CA GLU A 84 -20.00 -10.91 -16.81
C GLU A 84 -19.16 -9.69 -16.43
N ASN A 85 -19.84 -8.57 -16.20
CA ASN A 85 -19.28 -7.33 -15.67
C ASN A 85 -19.89 -7.02 -14.29
N PRO A 86 -19.21 -7.35 -13.18
CA PRO A 86 -19.77 -7.23 -11.83
C PRO A 86 -20.18 -5.81 -11.40
N THR A 87 -19.76 -4.78 -12.15
CA THR A 87 -19.96 -3.36 -11.80
C THR A 87 -20.82 -2.60 -12.81
N GLY A 88 -21.35 -3.26 -13.84
CA GLY A 88 -22.15 -2.62 -14.87
C GLY A 88 -22.74 -3.60 -15.87
N ALA A 89 -23.30 -3.08 -16.96
CA ALA A 89 -23.93 -3.94 -17.94
C ALA A 89 -22.92 -4.85 -18.64
N ASP A 90 -23.35 -6.10 -18.86
CA ASP A 90 -22.63 -7.09 -19.63
C ASP A 90 -22.45 -6.66 -21.10
N PRO A 91 -21.33 -7.06 -21.73
CA PRO A 91 -21.06 -6.80 -23.14
C PRO A 91 -22.02 -7.58 -24.06
N TYR A 92 -22.56 -8.71 -23.61
CA TYR A 92 -23.53 -9.58 -24.28
C TYR A 92 -24.06 -10.64 -23.31
N ASN A 93 -25.27 -11.16 -23.54
CA ASN A 93 -25.95 -12.13 -22.68
C ASN A 93 -26.52 -13.30 -23.49
N PHE A 94 -26.69 -14.46 -22.85
CA PHE A 94 -27.31 -15.64 -23.46
C PHE A 94 -28.59 -16.05 -22.73
N ASN A 95 -29.69 -16.26 -23.44
CA ASN A 95 -31.02 -16.58 -22.89
C ASN A 95 -31.24 -18.09 -22.65
N GLY A 96 -30.16 -18.86 -22.49
CA GLY A 96 -30.20 -20.30 -22.20
C GLY A 96 -30.84 -21.21 -23.26
N ASN A 97 -31.41 -20.68 -24.33
CA ASN A 97 -32.14 -21.44 -25.35
C ASN A 97 -31.20 -22.25 -26.27
N THR A 98 -31.76 -23.17 -27.06
CA THR A 98 -30.96 -24.06 -27.92
C THR A 98 -30.26 -23.39 -29.09
N ASN A 99 -30.71 -22.20 -29.49
CA ASN A 99 -30.15 -21.49 -30.65
C ASN A 99 -28.87 -20.71 -30.31
N GLU A 100 -28.68 -20.44 -29.02
CA GLU A 100 -27.49 -19.74 -28.49
C GLU A 100 -26.46 -20.74 -27.93
N ARG A 101 -26.63 -22.04 -28.21
CA ARG A 101 -25.66 -23.11 -27.91
C ARG A 101 -24.95 -23.50 -29.20
N CYS A 102 -23.63 -23.45 -29.23
CA CYS A 102 -22.90 -23.89 -30.41
C CYS A 102 -21.49 -24.41 -30.11
N GLY A 103 -20.86 -25.04 -31.11
CA GLY A 103 -19.48 -25.54 -31.04
C GLY A 103 -18.53 -24.85 -32.01
N ASN A 104 -19.00 -23.86 -32.79
CA ASN A 104 -18.19 -23.08 -33.72
C ASN A 104 -18.51 -21.61 -33.53
N TYR A 105 -17.49 -20.80 -33.26
CA TYR A 105 -17.60 -19.40 -32.88
C TYR A 105 -16.51 -18.60 -33.61
N SER A 106 -16.85 -17.36 -33.98
CA SER A 106 -16.00 -16.45 -34.76
C SER A 106 -15.64 -15.17 -33.99
N GLN A 107 -16.45 -14.81 -33.00
CA GLN A 107 -16.28 -13.66 -32.13
C GLN A 107 -17.01 -13.88 -30.79
N GLU A 108 -16.67 -13.07 -29.79
CA GLU A 108 -17.40 -13.00 -28.51
C GLU A 108 -18.88 -12.65 -28.70
N GLY A 109 -19.76 -13.35 -27.98
CA GLY A 109 -21.21 -13.20 -28.01
C GLY A 109 -21.93 -14.03 -29.08
N ASP A 110 -21.23 -14.88 -29.83
CA ASP A 110 -21.86 -15.73 -30.85
C ASP A 110 -22.79 -16.79 -30.23
N CYS A 111 -22.31 -17.49 -29.20
CA CYS A 111 -23.02 -18.54 -28.49
C CYS A 111 -22.26 -18.93 -27.21
N TYR A 112 -22.93 -19.56 -26.25
CA TYR A 112 -22.25 -20.18 -25.12
C TYR A 112 -21.95 -21.66 -25.39
N ASN A 113 -20.93 -22.18 -24.72
CA ASN A 113 -20.52 -23.57 -24.69
C ASN A 113 -20.23 -24.02 -23.25
N ARG A 114 -19.95 -25.31 -23.07
CA ARG A 114 -19.54 -25.89 -21.79
C ARG A 114 -18.04 -25.73 -21.63
N GLU A 115 -17.64 -24.94 -20.64
CA GLU A 115 -16.27 -24.78 -20.22
C GLU A 115 -15.93 -25.83 -19.17
N HIS A 116 -14.84 -26.55 -19.40
CA HIS A 116 -14.29 -27.51 -18.46
C HIS A 116 -13.14 -26.86 -17.72
N LEU A 117 -13.37 -26.42 -16.48
CA LEU A 117 -12.35 -25.71 -15.70
C LEU A 117 -11.06 -26.55 -15.55
N PHE A 118 -11.17 -27.87 -15.33
CA PHE A 118 -10.09 -28.80 -15.65
C PHE A 118 -10.30 -29.37 -17.07
N PRO A 119 -9.42 -29.09 -18.06
CA PRO A 119 -9.69 -29.36 -19.46
C PRO A 119 -10.00 -30.83 -19.78
N GLN A 120 -11.12 -31.07 -20.48
CA GLN A 120 -11.56 -32.42 -20.85
C GLN A 120 -10.64 -33.18 -21.82
N GLY A 121 -9.70 -32.48 -22.45
CA GLY A 121 -8.66 -33.10 -23.28
C GLY A 121 -7.76 -34.04 -22.48
N PHE A 122 -7.34 -33.63 -21.28
CA PHE A 122 -6.39 -34.39 -20.45
C PHE A 122 -6.92 -35.76 -20.04
N PHE A 123 -8.24 -35.92 -19.92
CA PHE A 123 -8.88 -37.18 -19.53
C PHE A 123 -9.68 -37.82 -20.68
N ASN A 124 -9.39 -37.47 -21.93
CA ASN A 124 -10.01 -38.05 -23.13
C ASN A 124 -11.55 -38.01 -23.10
N GLN A 125 -12.13 -36.92 -22.56
CA GLN A 125 -13.58 -36.72 -22.42
C GLN A 125 -14.30 -37.87 -21.70
N ARG A 126 -13.61 -38.59 -20.81
CA ARG A 126 -14.17 -39.72 -20.06
C ARG A 126 -15.20 -39.27 -19.03
N GLU A 127 -16.23 -40.09 -18.88
CA GLU A 127 -17.19 -40.01 -17.79
C GLU A 127 -16.59 -40.60 -16.50
N PRO A 128 -16.94 -40.08 -15.31
CA PRO A 128 -17.96 -39.05 -15.07
C PRO A 128 -17.47 -37.60 -15.16
N MET A 129 -16.16 -37.35 -15.22
CA MET A 129 -15.57 -35.99 -15.20
C MET A 129 -16.16 -35.09 -16.28
N ARG A 130 -16.34 -35.61 -17.49
CA ARG A 130 -16.87 -34.83 -18.61
C ARG A 130 -18.21 -34.15 -18.29
N SER A 131 -19.05 -34.78 -17.46
CA SER A 131 -20.41 -34.33 -17.16
C SER A 131 -20.59 -33.85 -15.71
N ASP A 132 -19.50 -33.68 -14.96
CA ASP A 132 -19.57 -33.25 -13.56
C ASP A 132 -19.78 -31.74 -13.45
N ALA A 133 -21.01 -31.36 -13.08
CA ALA A 133 -21.43 -29.96 -13.09
C ALA A 133 -20.68 -29.08 -12.07
N HIS A 134 -19.94 -29.65 -11.10
CA HIS A 134 -19.14 -28.85 -10.17
C HIS A 134 -17.91 -28.20 -10.82
N HIS A 135 -17.49 -28.62 -12.02
CA HIS A 135 -16.39 -27.98 -12.75
C HIS A 135 -16.69 -27.70 -14.22
N VAL A 136 -17.89 -28.07 -14.69
CA VAL A 136 -18.37 -27.80 -16.04
C VAL A 136 -19.43 -26.72 -15.96
N ILE A 137 -19.11 -25.56 -16.53
CA ILE A 137 -19.89 -24.33 -16.42
C ILE A 137 -20.26 -23.83 -17.83
N PRO A 138 -21.33 -23.03 -17.99
CA PRO A 138 -21.61 -22.37 -19.26
C PRO A 138 -20.78 -21.09 -19.40
N THR A 139 -20.11 -20.91 -20.53
CA THR A 139 -19.41 -19.65 -20.84
C THR A 139 -19.45 -19.33 -22.32
N ASP A 140 -19.07 -18.11 -22.72
CA ASP A 140 -18.89 -17.71 -24.10
C ASP A 140 -17.98 -18.70 -24.84
N GLY A 141 -18.43 -19.16 -26.00
CA GLY A 141 -17.73 -20.16 -26.79
C GLY A 141 -16.40 -19.66 -27.35
N PHE A 142 -16.31 -18.39 -27.74
CA PHE A 142 -15.09 -17.80 -28.29
C PHE A 142 -14.01 -17.62 -27.23
N VAL A 143 -14.38 -17.14 -26.04
CA VAL A 143 -13.45 -17.02 -24.90
C VAL A 143 -13.01 -18.40 -24.42
N ASN A 144 -13.93 -19.35 -24.24
CA ASN A 144 -13.63 -20.75 -23.92
C ASN A 144 -12.68 -21.39 -24.94
N GLY A 145 -12.97 -21.28 -26.24
CA GLY A 145 -12.09 -21.77 -27.29
C GLY A 145 -10.73 -21.06 -27.31
N GLY A 146 -10.69 -19.80 -26.89
CA GLY A 146 -9.50 -19.00 -26.74
C GLY A 146 -8.62 -19.41 -25.54
N ARG A 147 -9.22 -19.85 -24.43
CA ARG A 147 -8.55 -20.51 -23.31
C ARG A 147 -8.02 -21.89 -23.73
N GLY A 148 -8.86 -22.70 -24.37
CA GLY A 148 -8.50 -24.05 -24.79
C GLY A 148 -8.07 -24.92 -23.60
N SER A 149 -6.82 -25.39 -23.59
CA SER A 149 -6.26 -26.17 -22.48
C SER A 149 -5.31 -25.39 -21.58
N LEU A 150 -5.17 -24.07 -21.76
CA LEU A 150 -4.27 -23.25 -20.95
C LEU A 150 -4.62 -23.39 -19.46
N PRO A 151 -3.62 -23.51 -18.58
CA PRO A 151 -3.89 -23.49 -17.16
C PRO A 151 -4.31 -22.08 -16.76
N PHE A 152 -5.04 -21.99 -15.65
CA PHE A 152 -5.34 -20.70 -15.05
C PHE A 152 -4.08 -20.10 -14.42
N GLY A 153 -3.96 -18.79 -14.45
CA GLY A 153 -2.83 -18.05 -13.89
C GLY A 153 -2.93 -16.56 -14.17
N GLU A 154 -2.11 -15.78 -13.47
CA GLU A 154 -1.96 -14.34 -13.67
C GLU A 154 -1.18 -14.04 -14.95
N VAL A 155 -1.67 -13.13 -15.79
CA VAL A 155 -0.99 -12.71 -17.03
C VAL A 155 -0.06 -11.55 -16.76
N ASP A 156 1.19 -11.65 -17.24
CA ASP A 156 2.10 -10.50 -17.31
C ASP A 156 1.58 -9.50 -18.35
N SER A 157 0.79 -8.54 -17.89
CA SER A 157 0.18 -7.51 -18.72
C SER A 157 1.19 -6.56 -19.38
N SER A 158 2.44 -6.53 -18.92
CA SER A 158 3.52 -5.74 -19.51
C SER A 158 4.18 -6.42 -20.72
N SER A 159 3.96 -7.73 -20.86
CA SER A 159 4.52 -8.55 -21.94
C SER A 159 3.76 -8.39 -23.27
N GLY A 160 4.47 -8.54 -24.40
CA GLY A 160 3.84 -8.58 -25.71
C GLY A 160 3.05 -9.89 -25.93
N GLY A 161 1.96 -9.83 -26.69
CA GLY A 161 1.17 -11.03 -27.05
C GLY A 161 -0.03 -11.32 -26.14
N VAL A 162 -0.39 -10.38 -25.26
CA VAL A 162 -1.62 -10.47 -24.45
C VAL A 162 -2.87 -10.26 -25.31
N THR A 163 -3.86 -11.13 -25.14
CA THR A 163 -5.22 -10.94 -25.67
C THR A 163 -6.15 -10.67 -24.49
N THR A 164 -6.88 -9.55 -24.54
CA THR A 164 -7.88 -9.17 -23.53
C THR A 164 -9.27 -9.30 -24.15
N TYR A 165 -10.16 -10.01 -23.45
CA TYR A 165 -11.57 -10.21 -23.81
C TYR A 165 -12.44 -9.06 -23.27
N ARG A 166 -13.69 -8.93 -23.74
CA ARG A 166 -14.51 -7.75 -23.44
C ARG A 166 -14.80 -7.55 -21.95
N ASN A 167 -14.92 -8.64 -21.18
CA ASN A 167 -15.16 -8.54 -19.74
C ASN A 167 -13.90 -8.24 -18.92
N GLY A 168 -12.71 -8.26 -19.55
CA GLY A 168 -11.42 -8.03 -18.89
C GLY A 168 -10.59 -9.29 -18.68
N SER A 169 -11.14 -10.49 -18.89
CA SER A 169 -10.35 -11.73 -18.87
C SER A 169 -9.22 -11.68 -19.90
N ARG A 170 -8.11 -12.36 -19.64
CA ARG A 170 -6.89 -12.28 -20.45
C ARG A 170 -6.32 -13.65 -20.77
N LYS A 171 -5.59 -13.73 -21.88
CA LYS A 171 -4.60 -14.79 -22.11
C LYS A 171 -3.28 -14.20 -22.54
N GLY A 172 -2.18 -14.76 -22.05
CA GLY A 172 -0.84 -14.24 -22.32
C GLY A 172 0.25 -14.96 -21.53
N PRO A 173 1.50 -14.49 -21.63
CA PRO A 173 2.60 -14.98 -20.80
C PRO A 173 2.27 -14.93 -19.31
N SER A 174 2.67 -15.97 -18.57
CA SER A 174 2.40 -16.06 -17.13
C SER A 174 3.29 -15.13 -16.31
N ALA A 175 2.66 -14.43 -15.36
CA ALA A 175 3.30 -13.79 -14.22
C ALA A 175 3.21 -14.66 -12.94
N THR A 176 2.59 -15.85 -13.00
CA THR A 176 2.38 -16.72 -11.83
C THR A 176 3.70 -17.35 -11.40
N PRO A 177 4.16 -17.14 -10.15
CA PRO A 177 5.40 -17.73 -9.65
C PRO A 177 5.40 -19.25 -9.79
N GLY A 178 6.49 -19.83 -10.29
CA GLY A 178 6.64 -21.28 -10.44
C GLY A 178 6.07 -21.88 -11.73
N PHE A 179 5.46 -21.08 -12.62
CA PHE A 179 5.05 -21.52 -13.96
C PHE A 179 5.59 -20.61 -15.05
N THR A 180 6.10 -21.21 -16.13
CA THR A 180 6.49 -20.49 -17.35
C THR A 180 5.66 -20.99 -18.52
N GLY A 181 5.00 -20.10 -19.24
CA GLY A 181 4.15 -20.47 -20.37
C GLY A 181 3.08 -19.43 -20.63
N THR A 182 2.06 -19.83 -21.39
CA THR A 182 0.85 -19.03 -21.57
C THR A 182 -0.20 -19.51 -20.57
N VAL A 183 -0.87 -18.57 -19.93
CA VAL A 183 -1.98 -18.81 -18.99
C VAL A 183 -3.22 -18.08 -19.45
N PHE A 184 -4.35 -18.44 -18.86
CA PHE A 184 -5.59 -17.70 -18.94
C PHE A 184 -5.94 -17.12 -17.57
N GLU A 185 -6.26 -15.83 -17.52
CA GLU A 185 -6.60 -15.11 -16.31
C GLU A 185 -8.07 -14.65 -16.39
N PRO A 186 -8.97 -15.16 -15.53
CA PRO A 186 -10.32 -14.65 -15.38
C PRO A 186 -10.28 -13.32 -14.60
N ILE A 187 -11.38 -12.56 -14.62
CA ILE A 187 -11.51 -11.39 -13.74
C ILE A 187 -11.58 -11.80 -12.26
N ASP A 188 -11.23 -10.87 -11.36
CA ASP A 188 -11.06 -11.16 -9.94
C ASP A 188 -12.31 -11.74 -9.26
N GLU A 189 -13.51 -11.32 -9.68
CA GLU A 189 -14.81 -11.79 -9.13
C GLU A 189 -15.07 -13.29 -9.28
N PHE A 190 -14.33 -14.00 -10.15
CA PHE A 190 -14.54 -15.45 -10.38
C PHE A 190 -13.31 -16.29 -10.04
N LYS A 191 -12.24 -15.68 -9.54
CA LYS A 191 -10.99 -16.38 -9.23
C LYS A 191 -11.21 -17.44 -8.14
N GLY A 192 -11.97 -17.12 -7.09
CA GLY A 192 -12.30 -18.02 -5.98
C GLY A 192 -13.24 -19.15 -6.38
N ASP A 193 -14.22 -18.88 -7.23
CA ASP A 193 -15.12 -19.89 -7.82
C ASP A 193 -14.34 -20.96 -8.58
N ILE A 194 -13.41 -20.51 -9.43
CA ILE A 194 -12.55 -21.39 -10.22
C ILE A 194 -11.64 -22.21 -9.29
N ALA A 195 -11.04 -21.57 -8.28
CA ALA A 195 -10.22 -22.25 -7.29
C ALA A 195 -10.97 -23.36 -6.55
N ARG A 196 -12.15 -23.08 -6.01
CA ARG A 196 -12.97 -24.08 -5.30
C ARG A 196 -13.45 -25.19 -6.22
N SER A 197 -13.70 -24.91 -7.50
CA SER A 197 -14.07 -25.91 -8.50
C SER A 197 -12.91 -26.83 -8.87
N LEU A 198 -11.68 -26.30 -8.95
CA LEU A 198 -10.47 -27.07 -9.21
C LEU A 198 -10.00 -27.88 -8.00
N PHE A 199 -10.06 -27.33 -6.79
CA PHE A 199 -9.84 -28.10 -5.57
C PHE A 199 -10.86 -29.24 -5.43
N TYR A 200 -12.12 -28.98 -5.76
CA TYR A 200 -13.13 -30.04 -5.88
C TYR A 200 -12.70 -31.11 -6.86
N PHE A 201 -12.27 -30.74 -8.07
CA PHE A 201 -11.85 -31.70 -9.10
C PHE A 201 -10.71 -32.60 -8.59
N ALA A 202 -9.67 -32.00 -8.02
CA ALA A 202 -8.53 -32.74 -7.46
C ALA A 202 -8.89 -33.64 -6.27
N THR A 203 -9.94 -33.29 -5.53
CA THR A 203 -10.48 -34.09 -4.42
C THR A 203 -11.32 -35.24 -4.95
N ARG A 204 -12.32 -34.93 -5.79
CA ARG A 204 -13.27 -35.87 -6.36
C ARG A 204 -12.58 -36.95 -7.18
N TYR A 205 -11.52 -36.59 -7.91
CA TYR A 205 -10.82 -37.46 -8.85
C TYR A 205 -9.43 -37.85 -8.38
N GLU A 206 -9.15 -37.79 -7.07
CA GLU A 206 -7.81 -38.07 -6.54
C GLU A 206 -7.28 -39.45 -6.97
N ALA A 207 -8.16 -40.46 -7.08
CA ALA A 207 -7.77 -41.82 -7.47
C ALA A 207 -7.34 -41.94 -8.95
N GLN A 208 -7.67 -40.95 -9.78
CA GLN A 208 -7.35 -40.90 -11.20
C GLN A 208 -6.09 -40.09 -11.53
N PHE A 209 -5.37 -39.61 -10.52
CA PHE A 209 -4.17 -38.78 -10.68
C PHE A 209 -3.15 -39.32 -11.70
N ASN A 210 -3.04 -40.65 -11.83
CA ASN A 210 -2.15 -41.34 -12.75
C ASN A 210 -2.87 -42.44 -13.56
N ASP A 211 -4.12 -42.20 -13.96
CA ASP A 211 -4.83 -43.09 -14.89
C ASP A 211 -4.13 -43.08 -16.25
N THR A 212 -3.66 -44.25 -16.71
CA THR A 212 -2.92 -44.42 -17.98
C THR A 212 -3.70 -44.03 -19.24
N SER A 213 -5.01 -43.83 -19.14
CA SER A 213 -5.85 -43.34 -20.23
C SER A 213 -5.97 -41.82 -20.27
N TRP A 214 -5.30 -41.11 -19.36
CA TRP A 214 -5.18 -39.66 -19.37
C TRP A 214 -3.82 -39.28 -19.95
N ASP A 215 -3.66 -38.01 -20.29
CA ASP A 215 -2.34 -37.46 -20.56
C ASP A 215 -1.44 -37.64 -19.33
N SER A 216 -0.12 -37.69 -19.56
CA SER A 216 0.82 -37.78 -18.46
C SER A 216 0.71 -36.53 -17.58
N PRO A 217 0.79 -36.65 -16.24
CA PRO A 217 0.95 -35.48 -15.38
C PRO A 217 2.13 -34.62 -15.83
N ASN A 218 2.01 -33.29 -15.72
CA ASN A 218 2.95 -32.30 -16.25
C ASN A 218 3.09 -32.32 -17.80
N ALA A 219 2.11 -32.87 -18.54
CA ALA A 219 2.00 -32.59 -19.98
C ALA A 219 1.84 -31.08 -20.21
N THR A 220 2.08 -30.60 -21.43
CA THR A 220 1.92 -29.17 -21.76
C THR A 220 0.55 -28.66 -21.28
N ASN A 221 0.57 -27.64 -20.42
CA ASN A 221 -0.59 -27.01 -19.78
C ASN A 221 -1.34 -27.84 -18.72
N ASP A 222 -0.91 -29.07 -18.42
CA ASP A 222 -1.53 -29.91 -17.39
C ASP A 222 -0.87 -29.63 -16.03
N PRO A 223 -1.57 -28.99 -15.08
CA PRO A 223 -0.97 -28.57 -13.81
C PRO A 223 -0.88 -29.73 -12.79
N ARG A 224 -1.03 -30.99 -13.19
CA ARG A 224 -0.95 -32.13 -12.26
C ARG A 224 0.48 -32.50 -11.91
N ASP A 225 0.78 -32.64 -10.62
CA ASP A 225 2.12 -33.02 -10.12
C ASP A 225 2.43 -34.53 -10.27
N GLY A 226 1.42 -35.34 -10.51
CA GLY A 226 1.53 -36.80 -10.60
C GLY A 226 1.50 -37.53 -9.25
N SER A 227 1.07 -36.86 -8.17
CA SER A 227 0.80 -37.48 -6.88
C SER A 227 -0.70 -37.52 -6.58
N GLN A 228 -1.14 -38.53 -5.82
CA GLN A 228 -2.55 -38.64 -5.41
C GLN A 228 -2.96 -37.55 -4.42
N ASN A 229 -2.05 -37.25 -3.49
CA ASN A 229 -2.32 -36.38 -2.35
C ASN A 229 -2.39 -34.93 -2.77
N GLN A 230 -1.31 -34.38 -3.31
CA GLN A 230 -1.26 -32.98 -3.72
C GLN A 230 -1.97 -32.77 -5.06
N TYR A 231 -1.89 -33.72 -6.01
CA TYR A 231 -2.62 -33.72 -7.28
C TYR A 231 -2.22 -32.62 -8.27
N PHE A 232 -2.07 -31.38 -7.82
CA PHE A 232 -1.59 -30.24 -8.61
C PHE A 232 -0.17 -29.85 -8.23
N GLU A 233 0.57 -29.31 -9.19
CA GLU A 233 1.87 -28.69 -8.96
C GLU A 233 1.75 -27.56 -7.93
N GLN A 234 2.81 -27.35 -7.13
CA GLN A 234 2.78 -26.42 -6.01
C GLN A 234 2.39 -25.00 -6.44
N TRP A 235 2.95 -24.50 -7.55
CA TRP A 235 2.61 -23.17 -8.06
C TRP A 235 1.11 -22.99 -8.32
N PHE A 236 0.45 -24.06 -8.77
CA PHE A 236 -0.97 -24.02 -9.08
C PHE A 236 -1.78 -24.10 -7.78
N VAL A 237 -1.37 -24.93 -6.81
CA VAL A 237 -1.97 -24.93 -5.47
C VAL A 237 -1.88 -23.55 -4.83
N ASP A 238 -0.71 -22.90 -4.89
CA ASP A 238 -0.49 -21.55 -4.34
C ASP A 238 -1.42 -20.53 -4.99
N LEU A 239 -1.47 -20.49 -6.32
CA LEU A 239 -2.38 -19.62 -7.08
C LEU A 239 -3.85 -19.82 -6.64
N LEU A 240 -4.31 -21.07 -6.55
CA LEU A 240 -5.68 -21.37 -6.18
C LEU A 240 -5.96 -21.01 -4.70
N LEU A 241 -4.98 -21.10 -3.81
CA LEU A 241 -5.11 -20.64 -2.42
C LEU A 241 -5.24 -19.11 -2.34
N ASP A 242 -4.42 -18.38 -3.09
CA ASP A 242 -4.48 -16.91 -3.14
C ASP A 242 -5.84 -16.46 -3.68
N TRP A 243 -6.29 -17.05 -4.79
CA TRP A 243 -7.60 -16.80 -5.37
C TRP A 243 -8.75 -17.14 -4.42
N HIS A 244 -8.67 -18.28 -3.72
CA HIS A 244 -9.68 -18.65 -2.72
C HIS A 244 -9.78 -17.65 -1.57
N ASN A 245 -8.65 -17.09 -1.12
CA ASN A 245 -8.62 -16.13 -0.02
C ASN A 245 -9.07 -14.73 -0.45
N ALA A 246 -8.74 -14.33 -1.69
CA ALA A 246 -9.10 -13.02 -2.23
C ALA A 246 -10.58 -12.93 -2.64
N ASP A 247 -11.18 -14.03 -3.09
CA ASP A 247 -12.58 -14.13 -3.52
C ASP A 247 -13.35 -15.17 -2.68
N PRO A 248 -13.99 -14.74 -1.57
CA PRO A 248 -14.74 -15.62 -0.67
C PRO A 248 -15.99 -16.24 -1.31
N VAL A 249 -16.50 -17.33 -0.71
CA VAL A 249 -17.72 -18.00 -1.21
C VAL A 249 -18.89 -17.04 -1.34
N SER A 250 -19.44 -16.92 -2.55
CA SER A 250 -20.56 -16.04 -2.87
C SER A 250 -21.92 -16.73 -2.70
N GLN A 251 -23.00 -15.95 -2.63
CA GLN A 251 -24.37 -16.50 -2.59
C GLN A 251 -24.69 -17.27 -3.88
N LYS A 252 -24.17 -16.81 -5.02
CA LYS A 252 -24.24 -17.51 -6.31
C LYS A 252 -23.69 -18.92 -6.23
N GLU A 253 -22.49 -19.09 -5.68
CA GLU A 253 -21.88 -20.42 -5.56
C GLU A 253 -22.68 -21.34 -4.65
N ILE A 254 -23.23 -20.81 -3.55
CA ILE A 254 -24.09 -21.58 -2.64
C ILE A 254 -25.32 -22.09 -3.40
N ASP A 255 -25.99 -21.23 -4.16
CA ASP A 255 -27.19 -21.59 -4.92
C ASP A 255 -26.87 -22.56 -6.07
N ARG A 256 -25.75 -22.34 -6.78
CA ARG A 256 -25.23 -23.28 -7.77
C ARG A 256 -24.93 -24.65 -7.16
N ASN A 257 -24.27 -24.71 -5.99
CA ASN A 257 -23.97 -25.97 -5.30
C ASN A 257 -25.25 -26.71 -4.87
N ASN A 258 -26.34 -25.99 -4.60
CA ASN A 258 -27.66 -26.55 -4.29
C ASN A 258 -28.31 -27.19 -5.52
N ASP A 259 -28.32 -26.47 -6.64
CA ASP A 259 -28.91 -26.96 -7.89
C ASP A 259 -28.11 -28.14 -8.46
N VAL A 260 -26.78 -28.06 -8.40
CA VAL A 260 -25.91 -29.17 -8.79
C VAL A 260 -26.14 -30.39 -7.90
N TYR A 261 -26.34 -30.21 -6.59
CA TYR A 261 -26.69 -31.34 -5.71
C TYR A 261 -28.01 -32.00 -6.10
N LEU A 262 -29.05 -31.21 -6.44
CA LEU A 262 -30.32 -31.76 -6.93
C LEU A 262 -30.17 -32.50 -8.26
N HIS A 263 -29.20 -32.10 -9.09
CA HIS A 263 -28.93 -32.70 -10.38
C HIS A 263 -28.14 -34.01 -10.30
N GLN A 264 -26.99 -34.01 -9.61
CA GLN A 264 -26.03 -35.11 -9.60
C GLN A 264 -25.77 -35.73 -8.23
N ASN A 265 -26.51 -35.31 -7.20
CA ASN A 265 -26.53 -35.91 -5.85
C ASN A 265 -25.19 -35.90 -5.11
N ASN A 266 -24.30 -34.96 -5.44
CA ASN A 266 -23.08 -34.68 -4.68
C ASN A 266 -22.83 -33.17 -4.54
N ARG A 267 -22.06 -32.79 -3.51
CA ARG A 267 -21.76 -31.39 -3.16
C ARG A 267 -20.31 -31.04 -3.50
N ASN A 268 -20.04 -29.77 -3.74
CA ASN A 268 -18.69 -29.22 -3.61
C ASN A 268 -18.45 -28.89 -2.13
N PRO A 269 -17.56 -29.63 -1.43
CA PRO A 269 -17.35 -29.45 0.00
C PRO A 269 -16.67 -28.12 0.34
N TYR A 270 -15.95 -27.52 -0.62
CA TYR A 270 -15.25 -26.25 -0.45
C TYR A 270 -16.16 -25.03 -0.57
N ILE A 271 -17.36 -25.20 -1.13
CA ILE A 271 -18.44 -24.19 -1.07
C ILE A 271 -19.19 -24.32 0.26
N ASP A 272 -19.47 -25.55 0.71
CA ASP A 272 -20.17 -25.79 1.97
C ASP A 272 -19.33 -25.44 3.21
N ASN A 273 -18.02 -25.69 3.15
CA ASN A 273 -17.06 -25.49 4.24
C ASN A 273 -15.75 -24.90 3.68
N PRO A 274 -15.71 -23.59 3.40
CA PRO A 274 -14.55 -22.96 2.75
C PRO A 274 -13.25 -23.09 3.55
N SER A 275 -13.31 -23.17 4.89
CA SER A 275 -12.12 -23.40 5.71
C SER A 275 -11.41 -24.72 5.39
N TRP A 276 -12.09 -25.72 4.81
CA TRP A 276 -11.43 -26.96 4.42
C TRP A 276 -10.47 -26.81 3.24
N VAL A 277 -10.57 -25.72 2.46
CA VAL A 277 -9.53 -25.39 1.50
C VAL A 277 -8.21 -25.21 2.27
N THR A 278 -8.23 -24.38 3.31
CA THR A 278 -7.03 -24.18 4.10
C THR A 278 -6.65 -25.43 4.89
N ASP A 279 -7.58 -26.14 5.55
CA ASP A 279 -7.26 -27.33 6.34
C ASP A 279 -6.60 -28.49 5.55
N ILE A 280 -6.82 -28.55 4.23
CA ILE A 280 -6.28 -29.60 3.35
C ILE A 280 -5.02 -29.10 2.64
N TRP A 281 -5.18 -28.00 1.91
CA TRP A 281 -4.22 -27.55 0.90
C TRP A 281 -3.10 -26.71 1.52
N THR A 282 -3.22 -26.34 2.80
CA THR A 282 -2.13 -25.72 3.56
C THR A 282 -1.22 -26.71 4.28
N SER A 283 -1.53 -28.00 4.33
CA SER A 283 -0.55 -28.99 4.80
C SER A 283 0.64 -29.16 3.84
N SER A 284 0.49 -28.64 2.62
CA SER A 284 1.53 -28.38 1.61
C SER A 284 1.89 -26.91 1.48
N ASN A 285 1.64 -26.04 2.49
CA ASN A 285 1.78 -24.57 2.40
C ASN A 285 3.19 -24.05 2.17
N ALA A 286 4.09 -24.72 1.47
CA ALA A 286 5.18 -24.00 0.86
C ALA A 286 4.60 -23.10 -0.22
N PRO A 287 4.57 -21.76 -0.09
CA PRO A 287 4.79 -20.99 -1.30
C PRO A 287 5.97 -21.64 -2.04
N SER A 288 5.79 -21.91 -3.32
CA SER A 288 6.86 -21.76 -4.31
C SER A 288 7.73 -20.60 -3.83
N GLY A 289 8.97 -20.91 -3.42
CA GLY A 289 9.63 -20.19 -2.32
C GLY A 289 9.45 -18.67 -2.33
N ARG A 290 8.99 -18.10 -1.21
CA ARG A 290 8.95 -16.65 -1.00
C ARG A 290 10.24 -16.21 -0.32
N LEU A 291 10.84 -15.16 -0.86
CA LEU A 291 12.06 -14.57 -0.34
C LEU A 291 11.75 -13.12 0.03
N PHE A 292 11.99 -12.76 1.28
CA PHE A 292 11.96 -11.38 1.73
C PHE A 292 13.39 -10.91 1.96
N VAL A 293 13.77 -9.80 1.33
CA VAL A 293 15.13 -9.25 1.39
C VAL A 293 15.06 -7.90 2.05
N THR A 294 15.87 -7.67 3.09
CA THR A 294 16.03 -6.33 3.68
C THR A 294 17.38 -5.75 3.31
N LEU A 295 17.47 -4.43 3.20
CA LEU A 295 18.69 -3.67 2.97
C LEU A 295 18.69 -2.44 3.89
N GLU A 296 19.53 -2.46 4.91
CA GLU A 296 19.71 -1.38 5.89
C GLU A 296 21.06 -0.71 5.63
N ASP A 297 21.09 0.63 5.67
CA ASP A 297 22.29 1.41 5.40
C ASP A 297 22.91 2.03 6.64
N THR A 298 24.21 2.26 6.58
CA THR A 298 24.96 2.98 7.60
C THR A 298 26.03 3.82 6.93
N TYR A 299 25.94 5.14 7.11
CA TYR A 299 27.01 6.04 6.72
C TYR A 299 28.22 5.90 7.65
N VAL A 300 29.41 5.84 7.06
CA VAL A 300 30.69 5.74 7.74
C VAL A 300 31.61 6.87 7.28
N ASP A 301 31.75 7.87 8.15
CA ASP A 301 32.78 8.90 8.08
C ASP A 301 34.16 8.25 8.26
N THR A 302 34.87 8.09 7.14
CA THR A 302 36.11 7.30 7.09
C THR A 302 37.32 8.10 7.57
N ASN A 303 37.23 9.43 7.52
CA ASN A 303 38.32 10.33 7.90
C ASN A 303 38.06 11.06 9.23
N ASN A 304 36.89 10.83 9.86
CA ASN A 304 36.43 11.40 11.13
C ASN A 304 36.37 12.94 11.15
N ASN A 305 36.09 13.58 10.01
CA ASN A 305 35.98 15.03 9.90
C ASN A 305 34.55 15.57 10.16
N ALA A 306 33.59 14.68 10.42
CA ALA A 306 32.17 14.97 10.62
C ALA A 306 31.49 15.66 9.43
N THR A 307 32.00 15.48 8.22
CA THR A 307 31.42 15.99 6.98
C THR A 307 31.36 14.88 5.95
N ILE A 308 30.21 14.77 5.26
CA ILE A 308 30.06 13.80 4.17
C ILE A 308 30.89 14.28 2.98
N ASP A 309 31.95 13.56 2.64
CA ASP A 309 32.83 13.89 1.52
C ASP A 309 33.32 12.66 0.72
N ALA A 310 34.02 12.95 -0.38
CA ALA A 310 34.55 11.89 -1.23
C ALA A 310 35.66 11.12 -0.51
N GLY A 311 35.49 9.81 -0.38
CA GLY A 311 36.37 8.93 0.40
C GLY A 311 35.67 8.28 1.58
N ASP A 312 34.56 8.85 2.03
CA ASP A 312 33.63 8.18 2.96
C ASP A 312 32.93 7.00 2.28
N ARG A 313 32.24 6.20 3.09
CA ARG A 313 31.50 5.05 2.59
C ARG A 313 30.13 4.91 3.20
N ILE A 314 29.25 4.25 2.48
CA ILE A 314 28.01 3.70 2.99
C ILE A 314 28.21 2.18 3.04
N GLU A 315 27.97 1.61 4.20
CA GLU A 315 27.89 0.19 4.40
C GLU A 315 26.43 -0.22 4.42
N TYR A 316 26.10 -1.29 3.70
CA TYR A 316 24.78 -1.86 3.73
C TYR A 316 24.84 -3.26 4.32
N ASP A 317 24.01 -3.48 5.34
CA ASP A 317 23.69 -4.78 5.91
C ASP A 317 22.40 -5.28 5.27
N TYR A 318 22.38 -6.55 4.85
CA TYR A 318 21.24 -7.12 4.16
C TYR A 318 20.95 -8.54 4.64
N THR A 319 19.66 -8.87 4.71
CA THR A 319 19.20 -10.18 5.18
C THR A 319 18.26 -10.81 4.16
N TYR A 320 18.55 -12.04 3.78
CA TYR A 320 17.64 -12.89 3.02
C TYR A 320 16.84 -13.76 3.97
N ASN A 321 15.52 -13.64 3.94
CA ASN A 321 14.60 -14.44 4.73
C ASN A 321 13.79 -15.32 3.77
N ASN A 322 14.03 -16.64 3.80
CA ASN A 322 13.14 -17.56 3.11
C ASN A 322 11.86 -17.71 3.95
N ILE A 323 10.84 -16.94 3.60
CA ILE A 323 9.53 -16.95 4.24
C ILE A 323 8.54 -17.90 3.54
N GLY A 324 8.97 -18.54 2.45
CA GLY A 324 8.26 -19.66 1.84
C GLY A 324 8.50 -20.98 2.57
N GLN A 325 7.93 -22.07 2.05
CA GLN A 325 8.25 -23.43 2.57
C GLN A 325 8.96 -24.34 1.55
N SER A 326 9.47 -23.77 0.46
CA SER A 326 10.38 -24.45 -0.47
C SER A 326 11.84 -24.08 -0.19
N ILE A 327 12.78 -25.01 -0.39
CA ILE A 327 14.22 -24.68 -0.37
C ILE A 327 14.54 -23.82 -1.60
N LEU A 328 15.19 -22.69 -1.38
CA LEU A 328 15.71 -21.83 -2.44
C LEU A 328 17.16 -22.23 -2.74
N TYR A 329 17.57 -22.19 -4.00
CA TYR A 329 18.92 -22.57 -4.45
C TYR A 329 19.60 -21.44 -5.22
N ASN A 330 20.93 -21.52 -5.32
CA ASN A 330 21.74 -20.62 -6.15
C ASN A 330 21.44 -19.13 -5.93
N LEU A 331 21.19 -18.71 -4.68
CA LEU A 331 20.78 -17.34 -4.40
C LEU A 331 21.91 -16.38 -4.77
N SER A 332 21.57 -15.32 -5.49
CA SER A 332 22.52 -14.28 -5.88
C SER A 332 21.85 -12.91 -5.83
N SER A 333 22.62 -11.86 -5.55
CA SER A 333 22.11 -10.49 -5.57
C SER A 333 22.98 -9.56 -6.37
N THR A 334 22.35 -8.55 -6.95
CA THR A 334 23.01 -7.46 -7.66
C THR A 334 22.52 -6.13 -7.10
N PRO A 335 23.41 -5.25 -6.62
CA PRO A 335 23.04 -3.90 -6.20
C PRO A 335 22.90 -2.95 -7.40
N ILE A 336 22.22 -1.81 -7.23
CA ILE A 336 22.31 -0.72 -8.20
C ILE A 336 23.73 -0.12 -8.19
N VAL A 337 24.24 0.16 -6.99
CA VAL A 337 25.53 0.78 -6.75
C VAL A 337 26.28 0.09 -5.61
N GLY A 338 27.61 0.09 -5.72
CA GLY A 338 28.51 -0.51 -4.74
C GLY A 338 29.01 -1.89 -5.13
N THR A 339 29.81 -2.48 -4.25
CA THR A 339 30.42 -3.79 -4.43
C THR A 339 30.35 -4.60 -3.14
N PHE A 340 30.08 -5.90 -3.25
CA PHE A 340 30.21 -6.83 -2.12
C PHE A 340 31.69 -6.99 -1.74
N GLU A 341 31.97 -7.06 -0.43
CA GLU A 341 33.34 -7.20 0.08
C GLU A 341 34.01 -8.53 -0.27
N ASN A 342 33.24 -9.60 -0.47
CA ASN A 342 33.77 -10.92 -0.84
C ASN A 342 33.45 -11.27 -2.30
N THR A 343 34.27 -12.16 -2.89
CA THR A 343 34.00 -12.73 -4.22
C THR A 343 32.66 -13.45 -4.25
N VAL A 344 31.84 -13.11 -5.25
CA VAL A 344 30.49 -13.62 -5.43
C VAL A 344 30.52 -15.11 -5.78
N THR A 345 30.05 -15.95 -4.87
CA THR A 345 29.58 -17.31 -5.16
C THR A 345 28.15 -17.41 -4.67
N PRO A 346 27.21 -17.95 -5.46
CA PRO A 346 25.82 -18.05 -5.02
C PRO A 346 25.71 -18.77 -3.68
N VAL A 347 24.76 -18.36 -2.83
CA VAL A 347 24.38 -19.18 -1.68
C VAL A 347 23.76 -20.45 -2.23
N SER A 348 24.38 -21.61 -1.96
CA SER A 348 23.98 -22.88 -2.58
C SER A 348 22.52 -23.23 -2.30
N SER A 349 22.06 -22.95 -1.08
CA SER A 349 20.67 -23.15 -0.68
C SER A 349 20.29 -22.36 0.55
N LEU A 350 19.02 -21.98 0.68
CA LEU A 350 18.42 -21.40 1.87
C LEU A 350 17.12 -22.16 2.21
N ASN A 351 17.09 -22.80 3.37
CA ASN A 351 15.93 -23.61 3.79
C ASN A 351 14.73 -22.71 4.19
N PRO A 352 13.50 -23.26 4.15
CA PRO A 352 12.32 -22.62 4.73
C PRO A 352 12.52 -22.09 6.15
N GLY A 353 12.04 -20.86 6.40
CA GLY A 353 12.14 -20.17 7.69
C GLY A 353 13.57 -19.76 8.09
N GLN A 354 14.55 -19.97 7.21
CA GLN A 354 15.94 -19.63 7.48
C GLN A 354 16.25 -18.22 6.99
N SER A 355 17.03 -17.51 7.81
CA SER A 355 17.57 -16.19 7.48
C SER A 355 19.08 -16.28 7.33
N ILE A 356 19.64 -15.51 6.40
CA ILE A 356 21.08 -15.33 6.27
C ILE A 356 21.40 -13.86 6.01
N THR A 357 22.35 -13.32 6.76
CA THR A 357 22.77 -11.91 6.70
C THR A 357 24.16 -11.81 6.08
N ASN A 358 24.35 -10.89 5.15
CA ASN A 358 25.60 -10.61 4.45
C ASN A 358 26.38 -11.84 3.93
N PRO A 359 25.75 -12.84 3.27
CA PRO A 359 26.46 -14.02 2.77
C PRO A 359 27.60 -13.71 1.78
N PHE A 360 27.63 -12.52 1.19
CA PHE A 360 28.68 -12.07 0.27
C PHE A 360 29.60 -11.00 0.90
N GLY A 361 29.60 -10.86 2.23
CA GLY A 361 30.18 -9.69 2.92
C GLY A 361 29.25 -8.49 2.87
N LYS A 362 29.61 -7.36 3.49
CA LYS A 362 28.77 -6.16 3.39
C LYS A 362 28.76 -5.66 1.94
N LEU A 363 27.67 -5.00 1.56
CA LEU A 363 27.67 -4.18 0.34
C LEU A 363 28.25 -2.82 0.71
N VAL A 364 29.28 -2.37 -0.02
CA VAL A 364 29.96 -1.10 0.27
C VAL A 364 29.89 -0.18 -0.94
N VAL A 365 29.48 1.06 -0.70
CA VAL A 365 29.57 2.17 -1.65
C VAL A 365 30.62 3.15 -1.13
N VAL A 366 31.73 3.32 -1.85
CA VAL A 366 32.67 4.41 -1.57
C VAL A 366 32.19 5.68 -2.28
N LEU A 367 31.95 6.73 -1.52
CA LEU A 367 31.47 8.00 -2.05
C LEU A 367 32.54 8.65 -2.91
N THR A 368 32.11 9.09 -4.09
CA THR A 368 32.93 9.89 -5.00
C THR A 368 32.29 11.26 -5.17
N ASN A 369 33.08 12.27 -5.53
CA ASN A 369 32.53 13.60 -5.86
C ASN A 369 31.42 13.53 -6.91
N ASN A 370 31.49 12.59 -7.85
CA ASN A 370 30.44 12.43 -8.85
C ASN A 370 29.15 11.91 -8.23
N LEU A 371 29.21 10.85 -7.40
CA LEU A 371 28.04 10.31 -6.70
C LEU A 371 27.35 11.40 -5.87
N ILE A 372 28.12 12.09 -5.01
CA ILE A 372 27.62 13.18 -4.14
C ILE A 372 26.92 14.28 -4.94
N ASN A 373 27.55 14.78 -6.01
CA ASN A 373 27.02 15.91 -6.78
C ASN A 373 25.90 15.52 -7.77
N SER A 374 25.76 14.23 -8.09
CA SER A 374 24.75 13.73 -9.03
C SER A 374 23.48 13.20 -8.36
N SER A 375 23.48 13.06 -7.03
CA SER A 375 22.36 12.60 -6.22
C SER A 375 21.25 13.66 -6.13
N PRO A 376 20.05 13.42 -6.69
CA PRO A 376 18.91 14.30 -6.51
C PRO A 376 18.54 14.42 -5.03
N ASN A 377 18.17 15.62 -4.58
CA ASN A 377 17.78 15.90 -3.19
C ASN A 377 18.79 15.46 -2.13
N CYS A 378 20.07 15.27 -2.50
CA CYS A 378 21.12 14.75 -1.62
C CYS A 378 20.89 13.32 -1.10
N GLU A 379 20.07 12.54 -1.78
CA GLU A 379 19.83 11.14 -1.44
C GLU A 379 20.51 10.23 -2.48
N LEU A 380 21.17 9.19 -1.99
CA LEU A 380 21.58 8.06 -2.81
C LEU A 380 20.56 6.95 -2.62
N GLU A 381 19.87 6.61 -3.70
CA GLU A 381 18.98 5.45 -3.73
C GLU A 381 19.78 4.17 -4.00
N ASN A 382 19.49 3.12 -3.24
CA ASN A 382 20.00 1.77 -3.51
C ASN A 382 18.94 0.70 -3.23
N TYR A 383 19.09 -0.45 -3.87
CA TYR A 383 18.34 -1.67 -3.56
C TYR A 383 19.13 -2.87 -4.09
N LEU A 384 18.82 -4.07 -3.58
CA LEU A 384 19.29 -5.33 -4.12
C LEU A 384 18.21 -5.96 -5.00
N THR A 385 18.56 -6.39 -6.20
CA THR A 385 17.79 -7.40 -6.92
C THR A 385 18.36 -8.77 -6.58
N THR A 386 17.58 -9.59 -5.88
CA THR A 386 17.96 -10.91 -5.42
C THR A 386 17.22 -11.98 -6.19
N THR A 387 17.95 -12.93 -6.76
CA THR A 387 17.40 -14.07 -7.49
C THR A 387 17.67 -15.37 -6.75
N ALA A 388 16.78 -16.34 -6.90
CA ALA A 388 16.95 -17.68 -6.38
C ALA A 388 16.21 -18.70 -7.26
N ASP A 389 16.78 -19.90 -7.40
CA ASP A 389 16.18 -21.00 -8.15
C ASP A 389 15.32 -21.87 -7.23
N PHE A 390 14.25 -22.45 -7.78
CA PHE A 390 13.44 -23.43 -7.03
C PHE A 390 14.09 -24.84 -6.99
N ASN A 391 15.19 -25.06 -7.71
CA ASN A 391 15.99 -26.27 -7.62
C ASN A 391 17.49 -26.01 -7.85
N SER A 392 18.34 -26.92 -7.36
CA SER A 392 19.80 -26.79 -7.48
C SER A 392 20.34 -26.72 -8.91
N THR A 393 19.57 -27.20 -9.90
CA THR A 393 19.97 -27.23 -11.31
C THR A 393 19.51 -25.99 -12.11
N GLY A 394 18.70 -25.10 -11.52
CA GLY A 394 18.17 -23.90 -12.18
C GLY A 394 17.19 -24.16 -13.33
N THR A 395 16.53 -25.33 -13.34
CA THR A 395 15.65 -25.74 -14.46
C THR A 395 14.17 -25.56 -14.17
N ASN A 396 13.78 -25.31 -12.92
CA ASN A 396 12.38 -25.16 -12.50
C ASN A 396 11.98 -23.69 -12.33
N GLY A 397 12.65 -22.78 -13.04
CA GLY A 397 12.50 -21.35 -12.83
C GLY A 397 13.03 -20.91 -11.46
N GLY A 398 12.72 -19.68 -11.11
CA GLY A 398 13.17 -19.04 -9.88
C GLY A 398 12.34 -17.81 -9.56
N LEU A 399 12.75 -17.11 -8.52
CA LEU A 399 12.21 -15.81 -8.10
C LEU A 399 13.25 -14.72 -8.36
N SER A 400 12.74 -13.50 -8.52
CA SER A 400 13.51 -12.26 -8.46
C SER A 400 12.78 -11.32 -7.52
N LYS A 401 13.46 -10.79 -6.50
CA LYS A 401 12.88 -9.95 -5.45
C LYS A 401 13.73 -8.71 -5.24
N LEU A 402 13.08 -7.55 -5.11
CA LEU A 402 13.77 -6.34 -4.67
C LEU A 402 13.94 -6.40 -3.14
N SER A 403 14.88 -5.62 -2.63
CA SER A 403 15.03 -5.45 -1.19
C SER A 403 14.11 -4.37 -0.68
N ASP A 404 13.63 -4.56 0.54
CA ASP A 404 12.96 -3.58 1.37
C ASP A 404 13.96 -2.76 2.18
N ASP A 405 13.69 -1.47 2.34
CA ASP A 405 14.33 -0.60 3.32
C ASP A 405 13.50 -0.63 4.61
N PRO A 406 13.96 -1.31 5.67
CA PRO A 406 13.17 -1.50 6.88
C PRO A 406 12.83 -0.19 7.61
N ASP A 407 13.50 0.92 7.26
CA ASP A 407 13.27 2.25 7.83
C ASP A 407 12.29 3.10 6.99
N ASN A 408 11.90 2.64 5.80
CA ASN A 408 10.94 3.31 4.93
C ASN A 408 9.54 2.67 5.03
N PHE A 409 8.60 3.39 5.64
CA PHE A 409 7.24 2.89 5.89
C PHE A 409 6.25 3.14 4.75
N ALA A 410 6.70 3.60 3.58
CA ALA A 410 5.84 3.76 2.42
C ALA A 410 5.26 2.40 1.95
N ASN A 411 5.95 1.29 2.28
CA ASN A 411 5.55 -0.09 2.02
C ASN A 411 5.16 -0.27 0.55
N ILE A 412 6.02 0.23 -0.34
CA ILE A 412 5.77 0.24 -1.79
C ILE A 412 5.92 -1.19 -2.31
N ASP A 413 4.81 -1.81 -2.67
CA ASP A 413 4.78 -3.12 -3.34
C ASP A 413 4.74 -2.89 -4.86
N THR A 414 5.90 -2.92 -5.51
CA THR A 414 6.00 -2.57 -6.95
C THR A 414 5.60 -3.74 -7.83
N ASP A 415 5.81 -4.98 -7.37
CA ASP A 415 5.57 -6.20 -8.14
C ASP A 415 4.26 -6.94 -7.78
N GLY A 416 3.53 -6.45 -6.76
CA GLY A 416 2.22 -6.94 -6.36
C GLY A 416 2.26 -8.23 -5.55
N ASP A 417 3.40 -8.59 -4.95
CA ASP A 417 3.59 -9.84 -4.22
C ASP A 417 3.25 -9.77 -2.71
N ASN A 418 2.69 -8.63 -2.27
CA ASN A 418 2.37 -8.28 -0.89
C ASN A 418 3.60 -8.25 0.04
N LEU A 419 4.78 -7.94 -0.48
CA LEU A 419 5.97 -7.56 0.27
C LEU A 419 6.42 -6.14 -0.15
N PRO A 420 6.99 -5.35 0.78
CA PRO A 420 7.58 -4.08 0.40
C PRO A 420 8.84 -4.24 -0.44
N ASP A 421 8.98 -3.35 -1.42
CA ASP A 421 10.15 -3.16 -2.30
C ASP A 421 10.74 -1.76 -2.10
N ASP A 422 10.75 -1.26 -0.86
CA ASP A 422 11.18 0.11 -0.59
C ASP A 422 12.68 0.29 -0.87
N ARG A 423 12.99 1.33 -1.65
CA ARG A 423 14.38 1.67 -1.93
C ARG A 423 14.99 2.31 -0.70
N ASN A 424 16.20 1.88 -0.38
CA ASN A 424 16.99 2.54 0.64
C ASN A 424 17.43 3.92 0.17
N ARG A 425 17.26 4.94 1.01
CA ARG A 425 17.60 6.34 0.74
C ARG A 425 18.63 6.84 1.75
N THR A 426 19.90 6.76 1.41
CA THR A 426 20.97 7.32 2.25
C THR A 426 21.18 8.80 1.94
N THR A 427 21.24 9.65 2.97
CA THR A 427 21.69 11.04 2.78
C THR A 427 23.19 11.08 2.49
N VAL A 428 23.58 11.55 1.30
CA VAL A 428 24.99 11.52 0.80
C VAL A 428 25.58 12.90 0.51
N CYS A 429 24.88 13.93 0.95
CA CYS A 429 25.47 15.24 1.11
C CYS A 429 25.13 15.66 2.53
N THR A 430 25.99 16.42 3.20
CA THR A 430 25.46 17.28 4.25
C THR A 430 24.43 18.12 3.52
N SER A 431 23.14 18.01 3.87
CA SER A 431 22.24 19.09 3.46
C SER A 431 23.02 20.34 3.76
N THR A 432 23.16 21.23 2.78
CA THR A 432 23.24 22.62 3.18
C THR A 432 21.91 22.85 3.87
N GLY A 433 21.77 22.38 5.12
CA GLY A 433 20.76 22.84 6.05
C GLY A 433 20.89 24.32 5.92
N VAL A 434 19.82 24.94 5.42
CA VAL A 434 19.92 26.29 4.93
C VAL A 434 20.52 27.11 6.05
N VAL A 435 21.76 27.55 5.86
CA VAL A 435 22.44 28.35 6.86
C VAL A 435 21.84 29.72 6.67
N PHE A 436 20.84 30.04 7.49
CA PHE A 436 20.47 31.43 7.70
C PHE A 436 21.75 32.15 8.12
N ASN A 437 22.31 32.96 7.25
CA ASN A 437 23.57 33.66 7.50
C ASN A 437 23.33 35.12 7.92
N THR A 438 22.07 35.55 7.91
CA THR A 438 21.61 36.92 8.16
C THR A 438 20.10 36.95 8.42
N LEU A 439 19.58 38.08 8.91
CA LEU A 439 18.14 38.33 9.06
C LEU A 439 17.43 38.46 7.71
N PHE A 440 16.14 38.15 7.67
CA PHE A 440 15.23 38.41 6.54
C PHE A 440 13.91 39.00 7.04
N ILE A 441 13.15 39.62 6.12
CA ILE A 441 11.82 40.19 6.40
C ILE A 441 10.81 39.04 6.48
N SER A 442 10.26 38.81 7.67
CA SER A 442 9.24 37.80 7.96
C SER A 442 7.82 38.35 7.87
N GLU A 443 7.60 39.64 8.09
CA GLU A 443 6.27 40.26 7.96
C GLU A 443 6.34 41.70 7.45
N TYR A 444 5.36 42.08 6.63
CA TYR A 444 5.14 43.42 6.12
C TYR A 444 3.66 43.77 6.30
N ILE A 445 3.35 44.77 7.13
CA ILE A 445 1.97 45.19 7.42
C ILE A 445 1.70 46.52 6.73
N GLU A 446 0.86 46.50 5.69
CA GLU A 446 0.21 47.68 5.11
C GLU A 446 -1.23 47.74 5.63
N GLY A 447 -1.39 48.32 6.82
CA GLY A 447 -2.67 48.46 7.51
C GLY A 447 -3.32 49.83 7.32
N SER A 448 -4.44 50.06 8.00
CA SER A 448 -5.17 51.33 7.93
C SER A 448 -4.37 52.49 8.52
N GLY A 449 -4.32 53.61 7.79
CA GLY A 449 -3.65 54.83 8.26
C GLY A 449 -2.16 54.63 8.55
N ASN A 450 -1.78 54.71 9.84
CA ASN A 450 -0.38 54.54 10.28
C ASN A 450 -0.10 53.14 10.84
N ASN A 451 -1.00 52.16 10.67
CA ASN A 451 -0.74 50.77 11.02
C ASN A 451 0.27 50.16 10.02
N LYS A 452 1.54 50.54 10.19
CA LYS A 452 2.66 50.08 9.36
C LYS A 452 3.70 49.42 10.26
N ALA A 453 4.09 48.22 9.90
CA ALA A 453 5.15 47.47 10.59
C ALA A 453 5.96 46.62 9.59
N ILE A 454 7.20 46.35 9.97
CA ILE A 454 8.10 45.40 9.32
C ILE A 454 8.66 44.51 10.42
N GLU A 455 8.56 43.20 10.25
CA GLU A 455 9.18 42.22 11.13
C GLU A 455 10.40 41.60 10.46
N LEU A 456 11.50 41.49 11.21
CA LEU A 456 12.70 40.78 10.82
C LEU A 456 12.85 39.54 11.69
N SER A 457 13.16 38.38 11.10
CA SER A 457 13.36 37.15 11.87
C SER A 457 14.81 36.68 11.85
N ASN A 458 15.25 36.09 12.96
CA ASN A 458 16.58 35.51 13.13
C ASN A 458 16.51 33.99 13.30
N TRP A 459 17.11 33.27 12.36
CA TRP A 459 17.22 31.80 12.39
C TRP A 459 18.67 31.32 12.18
N THR A 460 19.63 32.21 12.44
CA THR A 460 21.05 31.98 12.14
C THR A 460 21.74 30.97 13.05
N GLY A 461 21.04 30.43 14.05
CA GLY A 461 21.57 29.55 15.08
C GLY A 461 22.31 30.30 16.19
N ALA A 462 22.34 31.64 16.15
CA ALA A 462 22.96 32.49 17.16
C ALA A 462 22.29 33.89 17.23
N PRO A 463 22.48 34.64 18.33
CA PRO A 463 22.03 36.03 18.38
C PRO A 463 22.72 36.91 17.32
N VAL A 464 21.95 37.76 16.64
CA VAL A 464 22.44 38.68 15.59
C VAL A 464 22.44 40.12 16.11
N ASP A 465 23.59 40.79 15.99
CA ASP A 465 23.71 42.24 16.22
C ASP A 465 23.14 43.01 15.02
N LEU A 466 22.22 43.94 15.30
CA LEU A 466 21.56 44.77 14.29
C LEU A 466 22.46 45.90 13.77
N ASN A 467 23.65 46.10 14.34
CA ASN A 467 24.62 47.06 13.82
C ASN A 467 24.95 46.78 12.34
N GLY A 468 24.75 47.80 11.51
CA GLY A 468 24.96 47.70 10.05
C GLY A 468 23.72 47.26 9.27
N TYR A 469 22.64 46.84 9.94
CA TYR A 469 21.35 46.63 9.29
C TYR A 469 20.57 47.94 9.15
N THR A 470 19.97 48.15 7.98
CA THR A 470 19.07 49.28 7.73
C THR A 470 17.89 48.87 6.87
N LEU A 471 16.74 49.52 7.07
CA LEU A 471 15.62 49.48 6.12
C LEU A 471 15.61 50.76 5.28
N ALA A 472 15.24 50.65 4.00
CA ALA A 472 14.97 51.81 3.16
C ALA A 472 13.80 51.53 2.22
N ARG A 473 13.09 52.60 1.83
CA ARG A 473 11.93 52.54 0.93
C ARG A 473 12.23 53.17 -0.42
N ASP A 474 11.81 52.52 -1.49
CA ASP A 474 11.76 53.06 -2.84
C ASP A 474 10.41 53.75 -3.07
N ALA A 475 10.37 55.07 -2.93
CA ALA A 475 9.10 55.81 -2.90
C ALA A 475 8.36 55.72 -4.25
N ASN A 476 7.13 55.21 -4.26
CA ASN A 476 6.30 54.91 -5.43
C ASN A 476 7.01 54.08 -6.51
N GLY A 477 7.96 53.21 -6.11
CA GLY A 477 8.77 52.43 -7.04
C GLY A 477 9.63 53.30 -7.97
N GLY A 478 10.11 54.46 -7.50
CA GLY A 478 10.83 55.46 -8.28
C GLY A 478 12.28 55.11 -8.65
N GLY A 479 12.81 53.98 -8.17
CA GLY A 479 14.17 53.53 -8.41
C GLY A 479 15.21 54.26 -7.56
N ASN A 480 14.83 54.77 -6.37
CA ASN A 480 15.77 55.37 -5.43
C ASN A 480 15.37 55.13 -3.97
N TRP A 481 16.29 54.55 -3.20
CA TRP A 481 16.12 54.30 -1.78
C TRP A 481 16.10 55.59 -0.95
N SER A 482 15.18 55.69 -0.01
CA SER A 482 14.96 56.84 0.87
C SER A 482 14.39 56.43 2.22
N GLY A 483 14.29 57.38 3.17
CA GLY A 483 13.67 57.14 4.47
C GLY A 483 14.42 56.14 5.35
N THR A 484 15.76 56.09 5.25
CA THR A 484 16.56 55.06 5.93
C THR A 484 16.26 54.96 7.43
N VAL A 485 15.97 53.75 7.90
CA VAL A 485 15.86 53.40 9.31
C VAL A 485 17.12 52.61 9.68
N THR A 486 17.91 53.14 10.61
CA THR A 486 19.04 52.41 11.20
C THR A 486 18.53 51.52 12.32
N LEU A 487 18.94 50.25 12.32
CA LEU A 487 18.58 49.29 13.35
C LEU A 487 19.70 49.20 14.39
N SER A 488 19.33 48.88 15.62
CA SER A 488 20.27 48.72 16.72
C SER A 488 19.67 47.80 17.77
N GLY A 489 20.49 46.95 18.38
CA GLY A 489 20.03 45.94 19.32
C GLY A 489 20.56 44.57 18.95
N THR A 490 20.01 43.53 19.57
CA THR A 490 20.36 42.15 19.29
C THR A 490 19.09 41.32 19.26
N VAL A 491 18.94 40.50 18.23
CA VAL A 491 17.82 39.57 18.08
C VAL A 491 18.33 38.19 18.46
N ALA A 492 17.68 37.49 19.37
CA ALA A 492 18.07 36.12 19.73
C ALA A 492 17.81 35.18 18.54
N ASP A 493 18.42 33.99 18.55
CA ASP A 493 18.03 32.94 17.59
C ASP A 493 16.57 32.53 17.84
N GLN A 494 15.82 32.26 16.78
CA GLN A 494 14.38 31.90 16.80
C GLN A 494 13.48 33.02 17.35
N ASP A 495 13.94 34.26 17.23
CA ASP A 495 13.25 35.45 17.69
C ASP A 495 13.09 36.43 16.53
N VAL A 496 12.21 37.41 16.73
CA VAL A 496 11.90 38.44 15.74
C VAL A 496 12.23 39.84 16.27
N TRP A 497 12.31 40.80 15.36
CA TRP A 497 12.48 42.21 15.66
C TRP A 497 11.49 43.04 14.88
N VAL A 498 10.55 43.67 15.59
CA VAL A 498 9.45 44.41 14.99
C VAL A 498 9.76 45.91 14.96
N ILE A 499 9.77 46.48 13.76
CA ILE A 499 9.84 47.92 13.54
C ILE A 499 8.45 48.42 13.21
N ALA A 500 7.96 49.46 13.90
CA ALA A 500 6.63 50.00 13.65
C ALA A 500 6.55 51.53 13.71
N ARG A 501 5.49 52.08 13.14
CA ARG A 501 5.16 53.50 13.29
C ARG A 501 4.75 53.82 14.72
N GLY A 502 5.36 54.86 15.30
CA GLY A 502 5.09 55.30 16.69
C GLY A 502 3.65 55.76 16.98
N ASN A 503 2.82 55.90 15.94
CA ASN A 503 1.41 56.25 16.03
C ASN A 503 0.48 55.22 15.35
N ALA A 504 0.94 53.97 15.23
CA ALA A 504 0.11 52.82 14.88
C ALA A 504 -0.87 52.46 16.02
N SER A 505 -1.71 51.46 15.79
CA SER A 505 -2.59 50.89 16.82
C SER A 505 -1.78 50.36 18.02
N SER A 506 -2.43 50.27 19.19
CA SER A 506 -1.77 49.75 20.39
C SER A 506 -1.28 48.31 20.24
N THR A 507 -1.94 47.49 19.43
CA THR A 507 -1.50 46.11 19.14
C THR A 507 -0.13 46.12 18.47
N ILE A 508 0.03 46.91 17.41
CA ILE A 508 1.28 47.04 16.67
C ILE A 508 2.37 47.71 17.53
N VAL A 509 2.03 48.78 18.25
CA VAL A 509 3.00 49.50 19.09
C VAL A 509 3.51 48.63 20.24
N ASN A 510 2.66 47.76 20.82
CA ASN A 510 3.07 46.88 21.91
C ASN A 510 3.96 45.71 21.44
N ALA A 511 3.84 45.30 20.17
CA ALA A 511 4.70 44.29 19.57
C ALA A 511 6.06 44.84 19.10
N ALA A 512 6.19 46.17 19.01
CA ALA A 512 7.37 46.81 18.39
C ALA A 512 8.57 46.93 19.33
N ASP A 513 9.71 46.42 18.87
CA ASP A 513 11.03 46.63 19.50
C ASP A 513 11.63 48.00 19.15
N GLN A 514 11.26 48.53 17.97
CA GLN A 514 11.71 49.84 17.50
C GLN A 514 10.59 50.67 16.88
N LEU A 515 10.31 51.83 17.47
CA LEU A 515 9.35 52.79 16.93
C LEU A 515 10.04 53.84 16.05
N VAL A 516 9.41 54.17 14.92
CA VAL A 516 9.87 55.21 13.99
C VAL A 516 8.83 56.29 13.75
N SER A 517 9.30 57.50 13.45
CA SER A 517 8.47 58.64 13.04
C SER A 517 8.22 58.65 11.53
N SER A 518 7.40 59.58 11.06
CA SER A 518 7.23 59.86 9.63
C SER A 518 8.55 60.24 8.95
N GLY A 519 8.66 59.99 7.64
CA GLY A 519 9.88 60.19 6.86
C GLY A 519 10.84 58.99 6.92
N SER A 520 10.34 57.84 7.36
CA SER A 520 11.09 56.58 7.52
C SER A 520 10.71 55.58 6.44
N ALA A 521 11.33 54.40 6.41
CA ALA A 521 11.03 53.34 5.47
C ALA A 521 9.56 52.90 5.58
N LEU A 522 8.92 53.13 6.72
CA LEU A 522 7.54 52.77 7.05
C LEU A 522 6.48 53.83 6.66
N ASP A 523 6.78 54.83 5.81
CA ASP A 523 5.71 55.60 5.12
C ASP A 523 5.21 54.92 3.83
N PHE A 524 5.44 53.62 3.67
CA PHE A 524 4.91 52.88 2.51
C PHE A 524 3.37 52.88 2.51
N ASN A 525 2.78 52.90 1.32
CA ASN A 525 1.32 52.93 1.12
C ASN A 525 0.83 51.94 0.06
N GLY A 526 1.59 50.86 -0.15
CA GLY A 526 1.22 49.73 -1.00
C GLY A 526 1.92 49.67 -2.37
N ASN A 527 2.52 50.77 -2.84
CA ASN A 527 3.30 50.80 -4.08
C ASN A 527 4.80 51.11 -3.87
N ASP A 528 5.25 51.11 -2.62
CA ASP A 528 6.63 51.43 -2.26
C ASP A 528 7.40 50.18 -1.84
N PRO A 529 8.36 49.67 -2.63
CA PRO A 529 9.22 48.59 -2.21
C PRO A 529 10.04 48.95 -0.96
N VAL A 530 10.20 48.00 -0.05
CA VAL A 530 11.04 48.14 1.15
C VAL A 530 12.16 47.11 1.11
N GLY A 531 13.39 47.59 1.19
CA GLY A 531 14.59 46.77 1.20
C GLY A 531 15.22 46.66 2.58
N LEU A 532 15.72 45.48 2.92
CA LEU A 532 16.61 45.22 4.05
C LEU A 532 18.05 45.21 3.55
N PHE A 533 18.92 45.96 4.23
CA PHE A 533 20.31 46.10 3.86
C PHE A 533 21.22 45.68 5.01
N LEU A 534 22.35 45.05 4.70
CA LEU A 534 23.45 44.78 5.61
C LEU A 534 24.73 45.44 5.09
N ASN A 535 25.29 46.35 5.89
CA ASN A 535 26.48 47.13 5.54
C ASN A 535 26.35 47.85 4.17
N GLY A 536 25.13 48.31 3.85
CA GLY A 536 24.80 49.00 2.61
C GLY A 536 24.47 48.09 1.41
N ASN A 537 24.58 46.76 1.55
CA ASN A 537 24.17 45.82 0.50
C ASN A 537 22.73 45.37 0.71
N LEU A 538 21.89 45.42 -0.34
CA LEU A 538 20.52 44.90 -0.30
C LEU A 538 20.58 43.36 -0.14
N ILE A 539 19.92 42.84 0.89
CA ILE A 539 19.88 41.41 1.19
C ILE A 539 18.47 40.81 1.09
N ASP A 540 17.42 41.60 1.33
CA ASP A 540 16.02 41.15 1.19
C ASP A 540 15.14 42.31 0.71
N ILE A 541 13.98 42.00 0.11
CA ILE A 541 13.08 43.02 -0.41
C ILE A 541 11.62 42.56 -0.43
N VAL A 542 10.72 43.46 -0.03
CA VAL A 542 9.28 43.38 -0.28
C VAL A 542 8.93 44.37 -1.38
N GLY A 543 8.42 43.89 -2.51
CA GLY A 543 8.20 44.70 -3.72
C GLY A 543 9.34 44.65 -4.74
N THR A 544 9.14 45.27 -5.91
CA THR A 544 10.14 45.30 -6.99
C THR A 544 10.75 46.69 -7.11
N PHE A 545 12.06 46.82 -6.89
CA PHE A 545 12.76 48.10 -7.01
C PHE A 545 12.57 48.72 -8.41
N GLY A 546 12.24 50.01 -8.47
CA GLY A 546 12.01 50.71 -9.74
C GLY A 546 10.74 50.28 -10.49
N SER A 547 9.77 49.65 -9.82
CA SER A 547 8.55 49.14 -10.47
C SER A 547 7.55 50.20 -10.95
N GLY A 548 7.77 51.47 -10.62
CA GLY A 548 6.77 52.53 -10.75
C GLY A 548 5.59 52.36 -9.79
N SER A 549 4.51 53.10 -10.02
CA SER A 549 3.39 53.28 -9.09
C SER A 549 2.38 52.13 -9.03
N ASN A 550 2.81 50.88 -9.21
CA ASN A 550 1.95 49.71 -9.13
C ASN A 550 1.72 49.30 -7.67
N ASP A 551 0.47 49.30 -7.22
CA ASP A 551 0.05 48.86 -5.89
C ASP A 551 0.23 47.32 -5.77
N PHE A 552 1.36 46.85 -5.24
CA PHE A 552 1.68 45.41 -5.12
C PHE A 552 1.32 44.83 -3.73
N ALA A 553 1.20 45.68 -2.72
CA ALA A 553 0.93 45.32 -1.33
C ALA A 553 0.00 46.33 -0.63
N LYS A 554 -0.96 46.89 -1.37
CA LYS A 554 -1.89 47.88 -0.84
C LYS A 554 -3.03 47.20 -0.09
N ASP A 555 -3.30 47.70 1.10
CA ASP A 555 -4.30 47.26 2.05
C ASP A 555 -4.11 45.76 2.43
N GLU A 556 -2.86 45.29 2.48
CA GLU A 556 -2.48 43.88 2.68
C GLU A 556 -1.38 43.72 3.74
N THR A 557 -1.50 42.66 4.54
CA THR A 557 -0.42 42.12 5.37
C THR A 557 0.22 40.94 4.63
N LEU A 558 1.54 40.92 4.56
CA LEU A 558 2.31 39.82 3.97
C LEU A 558 3.09 39.13 5.08
N VAL A 559 2.84 37.84 5.28
CA VAL A 559 3.62 36.99 6.20
C VAL A 559 4.46 36.04 5.37
N ARG A 560 5.74 35.92 5.69
CA ARG A 560 6.66 35.04 4.96
C ARG A 560 6.27 33.60 5.24
N LYS A 561 6.26 32.76 4.21
CA LYS A 561 5.99 31.33 4.39
C LYS A 561 7.12 30.67 5.18
N SER A 562 6.76 29.72 6.05
CA SER A 562 7.67 28.99 6.92
C SER A 562 8.74 28.15 6.21
N ASN A 563 8.55 27.86 4.92
CA ASN A 563 9.51 27.15 4.08
C ASN A 563 10.51 28.07 3.36
N VAL A 564 10.42 29.39 3.55
CA VAL A 564 11.40 30.35 3.02
C VAL A 564 12.53 30.52 4.03
N GLN A 565 13.67 29.92 3.73
CA GLN A 565 14.77 29.79 4.69
C GLN A 565 15.95 30.76 4.43
N ALA A 566 15.74 31.84 3.68
CA ALA A 566 16.79 32.83 3.41
C ALA A 566 16.18 34.19 2.99
N PRO A 567 16.93 35.30 3.09
CA PRO A 567 16.61 36.54 2.39
C PRO A 567 16.46 36.30 0.87
N LEU A 568 15.47 36.93 0.22
CA LEU A 568 15.18 36.67 -1.19
C LEU A 568 15.14 37.94 -2.04
N ILE A 569 15.91 37.91 -3.12
CA ILE A 569 15.89 38.89 -4.21
C ILE A 569 15.94 38.08 -5.52
N PRO A 570 15.01 38.27 -6.48
CA PRO A 570 13.94 39.27 -6.49
C PRO A 570 12.72 38.85 -5.64
N PHE A 571 11.89 39.83 -5.27
CA PHE A 571 10.60 39.63 -4.62
C PHE A 571 9.65 38.77 -5.47
N ASN A 572 9.05 37.76 -4.87
CA ASN A 572 7.96 36.98 -5.47
C ASN A 572 6.83 36.76 -4.46
N LYS A 573 5.77 37.57 -4.57
CA LYS A 573 4.62 37.53 -3.65
C LYS A 573 3.98 36.14 -3.55
N ASN A 574 3.66 35.51 -4.69
CA ASN A 574 2.94 34.23 -4.71
C ASN A 574 3.77 33.06 -4.17
N ARG A 575 5.09 33.08 -4.44
CA ARG A 575 5.99 32.00 -4.00
C ARG A 575 6.27 32.13 -2.51
N ASP A 576 6.63 33.33 -2.04
CA ASP A 576 7.33 33.50 -0.76
C ASP A 576 6.43 33.96 0.40
N TRP A 577 5.21 34.44 0.10
CA TRP A 577 4.36 35.10 1.08
C TRP A 577 2.95 34.53 1.12
N ASP A 578 2.42 34.43 2.32
CA ASP A 578 0.99 34.34 2.57
C ASP A 578 0.42 35.76 2.71
N VAL A 579 -0.77 35.97 2.16
CA VAL A 579 -1.38 37.30 1.99
C VAL A 579 -2.64 37.39 2.82
N PHE A 580 -2.67 38.35 3.72
CA PHE A 580 -3.76 38.59 4.66
C PHE A 580 -4.41 39.97 4.42
N PRO A 581 -5.66 40.16 4.85
CA PRO A 581 -6.34 41.44 4.75
C PRO A 581 -5.66 42.57 5.54
N THR A 582 -6.07 43.80 5.28
CA THR A 582 -5.66 45.00 6.01
C THR A 582 -5.81 44.83 7.52
N ASP A 583 -4.84 45.33 8.29
CA ASP A 583 -4.81 45.30 9.76
C ASP A 583 -4.74 43.89 10.39
N ASP A 584 -4.39 42.85 9.62
CA ASP A 584 -4.00 41.57 10.22
C ASP A 584 -2.69 41.73 10.99
N THR A 585 -2.69 41.26 12.24
CA THR A 585 -1.58 41.33 13.21
C THR A 585 -1.46 40.03 14.00
N ASN A 586 -2.08 38.94 13.51
CA ASN A 586 -2.15 37.69 14.27
C ASN A 586 -0.78 37.03 14.44
N ASP A 587 0.10 37.23 13.46
CA ASP A 587 1.46 36.67 13.42
C ASP A 587 2.53 37.68 13.88
N LEU A 588 2.16 38.94 14.12
CA LEU A 588 3.11 39.99 14.48
C LEU A 588 3.78 39.73 15.84
N GLY A 589 5.10 39.66 15.85
CA GLY A 589 5.91 39.32 17.01
C GLY A 589 6.25 37.83 17.08
N MET A 590 5.97 37.05 16.03
CA MET A 590 6.37 35.65 15.92
C MET A 590 6.54 35.22 14.47
N HIS A 591 7.50 34.34 14.22
CA HIS A 591 7.66 33.71 12.91
C HIS A 591 8.16 32.29 13.11
N ASP A 592 7.75 31.36 12.26
CA ASP A 592 8.21 29.96 12.26
C ASP A 592 9.00 29.69 10.97
N ALA A 593 10.31 29.95 10.91
CA ALA A 593 11.12 29.64 9.71
C ALA A 593 11.70 28.22 9.71
N VAL A 594 11.33 27.41 10.71
CA VAL A 594 11.76 26.02 10.86
C VAL A 594 10.52 25.15 10.88
N THR A 595 10.04 24.83 9.67
CA THR A 595 9.59 23.46 9.46
C THR A 595 10.85 22.65 9.16
N LEU A 596 11.53 22.18 10.22
CA LEU A 596 11.98 20.80 10.13
C LEU A 596 10.71 20.05 9.73
N SER A 597 10.75 19.25 8.68
CA SER A 597 9.84 18.12 8.64
C SER A 597 10.11 17.27 9.88
N LEU A 598 9.62 17.70 11.04
CA LEU A 598 8.89 16.81 11.90
C LEU A 598 7.71 16.39 11.03
N ILE A 599 7.94 15.38 10.20
CA ILE A 599 7.05 14.23 10.32
C ILE A 599 6.99 14.05 11.84
N ALA A 600 5.84 14.31 12.45
CA ALA A 600 5.59 13.69 13.73
C ALA A 600 5.87 12.21 13.44
N SER A 601 7.07 11.74 13.79
CA SER A 601 7.37 10.33 13.79
C SER A 601 6.49 9.83 14.90
N GLU A 602 5.25 9.56 14.54
CA GLU A 602 4.32 8.87 15.39
C GLU A 602 4.92 7.49 15.52
N ILE A 603 5.06 7.02 16.75
CA ILE A 603 5.32 5.61 16.95
C ILE A 603 4.09 4.89 16.35
N GLY A 604 4.27 4.25 15.19
CA GLY A 604 3.24 3.47 14.52
C GLY A 604 2.62 2.42 15.45
N ASP A 605 1.31 2.20 15.30
CA ASP A 605 0.42 1.29 16.05
C ASP A 605 0.96 0.67 17.34
N VAL A 606 1.10 1.49 18.38
CA VAL A 606 1.21 1.00 19.75
C VAL A 606 -0.18 0.63 20.27
N ILE A 607 -0.42 -0.67 20.45
CA ILE A 607 -1.66 -1.22 21.00
C ILE A 607 -1.51 -1.41 22.50
N LEU A 608 -2.43 -0.83 23.29
CA LEU A 608 -2.52 -1.05 24.73
C LEU A 608 -3.69 -1.97 25.04
N TYR A 609 -3.40 -3.13 25.63
CA TYR A 609 -4.44 -4.09 26.01
C TYR A 609 -4.22 -4.66 27.42
N PRO A 610 -5.30 -5.03 28.14
CA PRO A 610 -6.68 -4.68 27.83
C PRO A 610 -6.94 -3.17 28.04
N ASN A 611 -7.76 -2.55 27.19
CA ASN A 611 -8.24 -1.18 27.38
C ASN A 611 -9.72 -1.07 26.97
N PRO A 612 -10.67 -0.97 27.91
CA PRO A 612 -10.48 -0.76 29.36
C PRO A 612 -9.90 -1.97 30.11
N SER A 613 -9.12 -1.73 31.17
CA SER A 613 -8.60 -2.75 32.08
C SER A 613 -9.44 -2.84 33.36
N THR A 614 -9.83 -4.04 33.78
CA THR A 614 -10.63 -4.28 35.01
C THR A 614 -9.80 -4.50 36.26
N ASN A 615 -8.50 -4.74 36.12
CA ASN A 615 -7.56 -4.94 37.23
C ASN A 615 -6.43 -3.90 37.22
N GLY A 616 -6.58 -2.84 36.41
CA GLY A 616 -5.60 -1.77 36.27
C GLY A 616 -4.33 -2.14 35.51
N THR A 617 -4.18 -3.38 35.04
CA THR A 617 -2.97 -3.84 34.35
C THR A 617 -3.09 -3.65 32.84
N PHE A 618 -2.03 -3.15 32.21
CA PHE A 618 -1.92 -2.92 30.78
C PHE A 618 -0.62 -3.51 30.24
N THR A 619 -0.66 -4.03 29.02
CA THR A 619 0.49 -4.42 28.21
C THR A 619 0.55 -3.51 26.99
N ILE A 620 1.75 -3.05 26.67
CA ILE A 620 2.07 -2.26 25.50
C ILE A 620 2.64 -3.22 24.45
N ASP A 621 1.88 -3.44 23.37
CA ASP A 621 2.34 -4.25 22.25
C ASP A 621 3.44 -3.53 21.46
N ASN A 622 4.34 -4.29 20.82
CA ASN A 622 5.48 -3.77 20.07
C ASN A 622 6.44 -2.83 20.86
N PHE A 623 6.48 -2.95 22.19
CA PHE A 623 7.39 -2.17 23.03
C PHE A 623 8.85 -2.58 22.80
N LYS A 624 9.69 -1.64 22.36
CA LYS A 624 11.13 -1.85 22.08
C LYS A 624 12.00 -1.36 23.23
N SER A 625 13.25 -1.79 23.29
CA SER A 625 14.18 -1.48 24.40
C SER A 625 14.58 0.00 24.52
N ASP A 626 14.37 0.78 23.46
CA ASP A 626 14.62 2.23 23.39
C ASP A 626 13.37 3.06 23.73
N MET A 627 12.25 2.42 24.07
CA MET A 627 11.01 3.09 24.45
C MET A 627 10.92 3.35 25.96
N ASN A 628 10.28 4.45 26.32
CA ASN A 628 9.81 4.75 27.67
C ASN A 628 8.37 5.29 27.62
N TYR A 629 7.67 5.29 28.74
CA TYR A 629 6.34 5.87 28.83
C TYR A 629 6.12 6.65 30.12
N VAL A 630 5.17 7.58 30.07
CA VAL A 630 4.69 8.38 31.20
C VAL A 630 3.17 8.38 31.16
N VAL A 631 2.53 8.06 32.28
CA VAL A 631 1.08 8.13 32.46
C VAL A 631 0.70 9.39 33.23
N PHE A 632 -0.32 10.08 32.77
CA PHE A 632 -0.88 11.28 33.37
C PHE A 632 -2.34 11.07 33.77
N ASP A 633 -2.77 11.72 34.85
CA ASP A 633 -4.19 11.93 35.11
C ASP A 633 -4.77 13.02 34.20
N MET A 634 -6.09 13.18 34.19
CA MET A 634 -6.77 14.18 33.35
C MET A 634 -6.47 15.65 33.73
N THR A 635 -5.74 15.89 34.83
CA THR A 635 -5.26 17.22 35.22
C THR A 635 -3.81 17.47 34.80
N GLY A 636 -3.19 16.50 34.10
CA GLY A 636 -1.80 16.58 33.62
C GLY A 636 -0.76 16.18 34.66
N ARG A 637 -1.16 15.63 35.82
CA ARG A 637 -0.20 15.16 36.83
C ARG A 637 0.31 13.78 36.48
N ILE A 638 1.63 13.57 36.61
CA ILE A 638 2.26 12.27 36.38
C ILE A 638 1.78 11.28 37.45
N VAL A 639 1.25 10.14 37.00
CA VAL A 639 0.79 9.02 37.83
C VAL A 639 1.90 7.97 37.95
N LEU A 640 2.54 7.61 36.84
CA LEU A 640 3.67 6.70 36.80
C LEU A 640 4.48 6.88 35.51
N ASN A 641 5.67 6.29 35.45
CA ASN A 641 6.49 6.17 34.25
C ASN A 641 7.23 4.83 34.25
N GLY A 642 7.71 4.40 33.10
CA GLY A 642 8.43 3.13 33.01
C GLY A 642 9.11 2.86 31.67
N THR A 643 9.83 1.76 31.65
CA THR A 643 10.69 1.28 30.54
C THR A 643 10.44 -0.20 30.22
N GLU A 644 9.38 -0.78 30.80
CA GLU A 644 8.95 -2.15 30.55
C GLU A 644 7.64 -2.17 29.75
N ASN A 645 7.36 -3.26 29.04
CA ASN A 645 6.17 -3.39 28.21
C ASN A 645 4.85 -3.58 28.99
N ASN A 646 4.87 -3.57 30.32
CA ASN A 646 3.69 -3.75 31.16
C ASN A 646 3.69 -2.79 32.36
N PHE A 647 2.50 -2.43 32.84
CA PHE A 647 2.31 -1.58 34.01
C PHE A 647 0.93 -1.73 34.66
N THR A 648 0.78 -1.26 35.90
CA THR A 648 -0.48 -1.30 36.65
C THR A 648 -0.83 0.07 37.24
N ILE A 649 -2.11 0.45 37.15
CA ILE A 649 -2.70 1.64 37.79
C ILE A 649 -3.75 1.19 38.81
N GLU A 650 -3.57 1.54 40.08
CA GLU A 650 -4.40 1.02 41.18
C GLU A 650 -5.81 1.63 41.24
N ASN A 651 -5.97 2.89 40.82
CA ASN A 651 -7.22 3.62 41.00
C ASN A 651 -8.06 3.65 39.71
N PRO A 652 -9.36 3.30 39.75
CA PRO A 652 -10.27 3.46 38.62
C PRO A 652 -10.30 4.90 38.12
N GLY A 653 -10.33 5.07 36.80
CA GLY A 653 -10.27 6.39 36.20
C GLY A 653 -9.87 6.41 34.73
N LEU A 654 -9.89 7.62 34.17
CA LEU A 654 -9.42 7.94 32.84
C LEU A 654 -8.00 8.52 32.93
N TYR A 655 -7.09 8.01 32.13
CA TYR A 655 -5.69 8.45 32.10
C TYR A 655 -5.21 8.62 30.66
N LEU A 656 -4.13 9.39 30.50
CA LEU A 656 -3.38 9.50 29.25
C LEU A 656 -2.02 8.83 29.43
N ILE A 657 -1.55 8.07 28.44
CA ILE A 657 -0.20 7.54 28.41
C ILE A 657 0.53 8.12 27.21
N GLN A 658 1.69 8.71 27.45
CA GLN A 658 2.61 9.16 26.42
C GLN A 658 3.78 8.18 26.36
N ILE A 659 4.05 7.62 25.19
CA ILE A 659 5.14 6.67 24.93
C ILE A 659 6.13 7.40 24.03
N LYS A 660 7.43 7.28 24.31
CA LYS A 660 8.51 7.99 23.61
C LYS A 660 9.65 7.04 23.27
N ARG A 661 10.35 7.29 22.17
CA ARG A 661 11.68 6.70 21.89
C ARG A 661 12.79 7.73 22.08
N ASN A 662 14.04 7.25 22.03
CA ASN A 662 15.24 8.08 22.15
C ASN A 662 15.42 9.07 20.99
N ASP A 663 14.86 8.77 19.82
CA ASP A 663 14.81 9.65 18.63
C ASP A 663 13.81 10.81 18.74
N LYS A 664 13.16 10.96 19.91
CA LYS A 664 12.12 11.96 20.24
C LYS A 664 10.76 11.73 19.57
N SER A 665 10.54 10.62 18.87
CA SER A 665 9.21 10.17 18.45
C SER A 665 8.32 9.92 19.67
N SER A 666 7.02 10.20 19.56
CA SER A 666 6.08 9.93 20.64
C SER A 666 4.65 9.66 20.18
N VAL A 667 3.90 8.87 20.95
CA VAL A 667 2.46 8.66 20.77
C VAL A 667 1.75 8.83 22.10
N THR A 668 0.57 9.47 22.09
CA THR A 668 -0.27 9.61 23.27
C THR A 668 -1.58 8.83 23.08
N LYS A 669 -1.90 7.93 24.01
CA LYS A 669 -3.12 7.12 23.99
C LYS A 669 -3.93 7.34 25.25
N LYS A 670 -5.24 7.10 25.16
CA LYS A 670 -6.18 7.16 26.27
C LYS A 670 -6.37 5.76 26.86
N ILE A 671 -6.23 5.60 28.18
CA ILE A 671 -6.45 4.33 28.86
C ILE A 671 -7.49 4.45 29.97
N ILE A 672 -8.25 3.38 30.20
CA ILE A 672 -9.37 3.36 31.16
C ILE A 672 -9.17 2.21 32.14
N VAL A 673 -9.16 2.52 33.44
CA VAL A 673 -9.25 1.53 34.53
C VAL A 673 -10.68 1.52 35.05
N ARG A 674 -11.32 0.35 35.05
CA ARG A 674 -12.70 0.14 35.53
C ARG A 674 -12.78 -0.25 36.99
#